data_AF-A0AAP0M7E4-F1
#
_entry.id   AF-A0AAP0M7E4-F1
#
_cell.length_a   1.000
_cell.length_b   1.000
_cell.length_c   1.000
_cell.angle_alpha   90.00
_cell.angle_beta   90.00
_cell.angle_gamma   90.00
#
_symmetry.space_group_name_H-M   'P 1'
#
loop_
_entity.id
_entity.type
_entity.pdbx_description
1 polymer ?
#
loop_
_entity_poly.entity_id
_entity_poly.type
_entity_poly.pdbx_seq_one_letter_code
_entity_poly.pdbx_strand_id
1 'polypeptide(L)'
;MTLSSSSHPHSLSLMDPRKNKYDVFLSFRGEDTRGNFTSHLFSALSKKHIETFIDDQLIRGDEISQSLLDAIEASTISVIIFSEGYASSKWCLDELLKIIDCKNNSGQMVIPVFYRVDPSHVRKQIGSFGDSISNLEERFPEKMQRWRNALTEAANLSGFDSHVTRPESKLIEEIVGEVVKRLDDILFKVITKIWLEWNVELKKLNYYYAPGSYFAHNVREAQETGGLAHLRQQLLSTLFDDRNVKNFPYIILNFQSKRFSCKKVLIVFDGVTHLKQIEFLIGRLDWFASGSRIIITTRDKQVLSNCRVDQIYDVKELVDVDALKLFSRCAFGEDDPTTSYMVLTHEAIKYAKGVPLAIKVLGSFLSGRRKDEWESAMRKLEIVPHMEIQEVLKISYDGLDDHEQDIFLDIACFLVGEDRDQGTKAIKAISLDMSNVSKEIHINPYTFSMMPELSFLKFYGQNKCMITHFEGAPFTDVRYFEWHKSPLKSLNIHAENLVSLILPGSNVGRLWDDVQNLVNLKEIDLSGSKQLTKLPDLSLARNLESLDLWGCSSLMETHSSIQYLNKLAFLYLVSCESLRSLPHTIRSESLFELRLSGCSSLKRFPKISSCFLNNLDLESCGIEELPSSIECLSNLRSLDLLNCTRLEHITSTIFKLKTLESVRISKCSNLKKFPEIPSCIIDEAVIKRQALSKLELNNCSRLESFPSSLYGTAIEELPTCMSVFLDLLHCLMICSRLDHLPRSIFKLKYLKDLDL
;
A
#
# COMPACT_ATOMS: atom_id res chain seq x y z
N MET A 1 -62.11 -24.87 -33.33
CA MET A 1 -60.91 -25.68 -33.05
C MET A 1 -59.73 -24.71 -33.04
N THR A 2 -59.38 -24.06 -31.92
CA THR A 2 -58.45 -24.51 -30.84
C THR A 2 -57.16 -25.12 -31.40
N LEU A 3 -55.91 -24.79 -31.03
CA LEU A 3 -55.26 -24.00 -29.96
C LEU A 3 -53.76 -23.94 -30.35
N SER A 4 -53.03 -22.86 -30.08
CA SER A 4 -51.85 -22.91 -29.18
C SER A 4 -51.22 -21.53 -29.05
N SER A 5 -51.35 -20.96 -27.85
CA SER A 5 -50.63 -19.80 -27.34
C SER A 5 -49.50 -20.30 -26.44
N SER A 6 -48.24 -19.99 -26.76
CA SER A 6 -47.10 -20.23 -25.87
C SER A 6 -46.56 -18.90 -25.33
N SER A 7 -46.96 -18.63 -24.09
CA SER A 7 -46.30 -17.87 -23.02
C SER A 7 -45.00 -17.11 -23.35
N HIS A 8 -45.08 -15.78 -23.30
CA HIS A 8 -43.94 -14.90 -23.03
C HIS A 8 -43.60 -14.95 -21.52
N PRO A 9 -42.31 -14.94 -21.12
CA PRO A 9 -41.94 -14.66 -19.76
C PRO A 9 -42.25 -13.19 -19.45
N HIS A 10 -43.07 -12.97 -18.42
CA HIS A 10 -43.46 -11.67 -17.90
C HIS A 10 -42.24 -10.78 -17.63
N SER A 11 -42.20 -9.60 -18.26
CA SER A 11 -41.40 -8.48 -17.78
C SER A 11 -41.81 -8.21 -16.32
N LEU A 12 -40.86 -8.28 -15.38
CA LEU A 12 -41.03 -7.75 -14.03
C LEU A 12 -41.33 -6.25 -14.15
N SER A 13 -42.62 -5.91 -14.20
CA SER A 13 -43.12 -4.56 -13.97
C SER A 13 -42.67 -4.17 -12.58
N LEU A 14 -41.56 -3.41 -12.49
CA LEU A 14 -41.17 -2.73 -11.27
C LEU A 14 -42.39 -1.95 -10.79
N MET A 15 -42.88 -2.36 -9.61
CA MET A 15 -43.76 -1.63 -8.70
C MET A 15 -43.90 -0.16 -9.07
N ASP A 16 -45.11 0.26 -9.39
CA ASP A 16 -45.44 1.66 -9.53
C ASP A 16 -45.58 2.29 -8.14
N PRO A 17 -44.58 3.02 -7.63
CA PRO A 17 -44.61 3.54 -6.28
C PRO A 17 -45.48 4.80 -6.17
N ARG A 18 -46.16 5.21 -7.27
CA ARG A 18 -47.22 6.22 -7.28
C ARG A 18 -48.43 5.85 -6.39
N LYS A 19 -48.52 4.60 -5.91
CA LYS A 19 -49.64 4.11 -5.10
C LYS A 19 -49.37 3.99 -3.59
N ASN A 20 -48.11 4.04 -3.13
CA ASN A 20 -47.78 3.58 -1.78
C ASN A 20 -47.72 4.70 -0.72
N LYS A 21 -48.63 4.63 0.26
CA LYS A 21 -48.76 5.52 1.42
C LYS A 21 -48.01 4.99 2.65
N TYR A 22 -47.79 3.67 2.74
CA TYR A 22 -47.15 3.02 3.88
C TYR A 22 -45.95 2.18 3.43
N ASP A 23 -44.94 2.06 4.28
CA ASP A 23 -43.79 1.18 4.05
C ASP A 23 -44.21 -0.28 4.28
N VAL A 24 -44.94 -0.53 5.37
CA VAL A 24 -45.36 -1.87 5.81
C VAL A 24 -46.85 -1.93 6.13
N PHE A 25 -47.54 -2.98 5.70
CA PHE A 25 -48.86 -3.40 6.20
C PHE A 25 -48.71 -4.63 7.09
N LEU A 26 -49.32 -4.63 8.28
CA LEU A 26 -49.36 -5.80 9.17
C LEU A 26 -50.73 -6.49 9.09
N SER A 27 -50.77 -7.73 8.56
CA SER A 27 -51.95 -8.60 8.65
C SER A 27 -51.79 -9.61 9.78
N PHE A 28 -52.76 -9.69 10.68
CA PHE A 28 -52.67 -10.55 11.87
C PHE A 28 -54.05 -10.86 12.47
N ARG A 29 -54.12 -11.91 13.30
CA ARG A 29 -55.31 -12.17 14.10
C ARG A 29 -55.26 -11.35 15.39
N GLY A 30 -56.12 -10.33 15.47
CA GLY A 30 -56.14 -9.42 16.62
C GLY A 30 -56.35 -10.10 17.99
N GLU A 31 -57.15 -11.16 18.06
CA GLU A 31 -57.38 -11.91 19.30
C GLU A 31 -56.13 -12.67 19.79
N ASP A 32 -55.22 -13.04 18.88
CA ASP A 32 -54.06 -13.89 19.20
C ASP A 32 -52.83 -13.04 19.55
N THR A 33 -52.54 -12.02 18.73
CA THR A 33 -51.21 -11.37 18.74
C THR A 33 -51.22 -9.87 19.00
N ARG A 34 -52.38 -9.19 18.99
CA ARG A 34 -52.45 -7.70 19.08
C ARG A 34 -51.73 -7.15 20.31
N GLY A 35 -52.03 -7.71 21.48
CA GLY A 35 -51.49 -7.23 22.76
C GLY A 35 -50.07 -7.70 23.08
N ASN A 36 -49.48 -8.58 22.27
CA ASN A 36 -48.18 -9.20 22.53
C ASN A 36 -47.20 -8.98 21.35
N PHE A 37 -46.97 -9.99 20.53
CA PHE A 37 -46.02 -10.01 19.44
C PHE A 37 -46.23 -8.87 18.43
N THR A 38 -47.47 -8.61 18.00
CA THR A 38 -47.73 -7.58 16.99
C THR A 38 -47.45 -6.17 17.51
N SER A 39 -47.78 -5.85 18.77
CA SER A 39 -47.49 -4.52 19.35
C SER A 39 -45.98 -4.29 19.51
N HIS A 40 -45.22 -5.33 19.89
CA HIS A 40 -43.76 -5.25 19.98
C HIS A 40 -43.11 -5.10 18.59
N LEU A 41 -43.58 -5.84 17.58
CA LEU A 41 -43.11 -5.70 16.20
C LEU A 41 -43.40 -4.30 15.65
N PHE A 42 -44.62 -3.80 15.83
CA PHE A 42 -45.01 -2.45 15.43
C PHE A 42 -44.14 -1.38 16.12
N SER A 43 -43.89 -1.54 17.42
CA SER A 43 -43.00 -0.64 18.17
C SER A 43 -41.56 -0.68 17.64
N ALA A 44 -41.04 -1.87 17.30
CA ALA A 44 -39.70 -2.03 16.76
C ALA A 44 -39.54 -1.44 15.35
N LEU A 45 -40.53 -1.64 14.47
CA LEU A 45 -40.61 -0.99 13.15
C LEU A 45 -40.68 0.54 13.29
N SER A 46 -41.50 1.03 14.22
CA SER A 46 -41.62 2.46 14.53
C SER A 46 -40.31 3.06 15.06
N LYS A 47 -39.57 2.33 15.90
CA LYS A 47 -38.22 2.73 16.38
C LYS A 47 -37.18 2.79 15.27
N LYS A 48 -37.39 2.06 14.17
CA LYS A 48 -36.59 2.14 12.93
C LYS A 48 -37.17 3.13 11.92
N HIS A 49 -38.17 3.92 12.31
CA HIS A 49 -38.80 4.96 11.50
C HIS A 49 -39.45 4.44 10.21
N ILE A 50 -40.01 3.24 10.26
CA ILE A 50 -40.73 2.60 9.16
C ILE A 50 -42.23 2.90 9.32
N GLU A 51 -42.83 3.54 8.30
CA GLU A 51 -44.24 3.94 8.33
C GLU A 51 -45.13 2.71 8.15
N THR A 52 -45.64 2.19 9.26
CA THR A 52 -46.36 0.93 9.31
C THR A 52 -47.84 1.16 9.52
N PHE A 53 -48.68 0.59 8.65
CA PHE A 53 -50.12 0.53 8.88
C PHE A 53 -50.47 -0.69 9.72
N ILE A 54 -51.25 -0.47 10.77
CA ILE A 54 -51.83 -1.49 11.63
C ILE A 54 -53.33 -1.24 11.74
N ASP A 55 -54.13 -2.30 11.60
CA ASP A 55 -55.58 -2.19 11.77
C ASP A 55 -55.94 -2.12 13.27
N ASP A 56 -56.01 -0.89 13.78
CA ASP A 56 -56.27 -0.56 15.18
C ASP A 56 -57.74 -0.27 15.49
N GLN A 57 -58.57 -0.04 14.48
CA GLN A 57 -59.90 0.55 14.64
C GLN A 57 -60.80 0.04 13.52
N LEU A 58 -61.63 -0.98 13.78
CA LEU A 58 -62.99 -1.07 13.23
C LEU A 58 -63.80 -2.11 14.00
N ILE A 59 -65.01 -1.69 14.38
CA ILE A 59 -65.99 -2.45 15.14
C ILE A 59 -66.56 -3.56 14.24
N ARG A 60 -66.68 -4.78 14.80
CA ARG A 60 -67.30 -5.96 14.18
C ARG A 60 -68.62 -5.58 13.48
N GLY A 61 -68.76 -5.86 12.18
CA GLY A 61 -70.02 -5.58 11.47
C GLY A 61 -70.06 -5.95 9.99
N ASP A 62 -69.35 -5.23 9.13
CA ASP A 62 -69.57 -5.29 7.68
C ASP A 62 -68.29 -5.58 6.88
N GLU A 63 -68.42 -5.72 5.55
CA GLU A 63 -67.35 -6.03 4.58
C GLU A 63 -66.08 -5.18 4.77
N ILE A 64 -64.92 -5.70 4.32
CA ILE A 64 -63.64 -4.97 4.40
C ILE A 64 -63.84 -3.55 3.86
N SER A 65 -63.52 -2.54 4.69
CA SER A 65 -63.67 -1.15 4.29
C SER A 65 -62.74 -0.86 3.11
N GLN A 66 -63.22 -0.07 2.14
CA GLN A 66 -62.41 0.34 1.00
C GLN A 66 -61.06 0.96 1.45
N SER A 67 -61.07 1.68 2.58
CA SER A 67 -59.86 2.25 3.19
C SER A 67 -58.80 1.21 3.58
N LEU A 68 -59.18 0.00 3.96
CA LEU A 68 -58.23 -1.07 4.30
C LEU A 68 -57.66 -1.70 3.02
N LEU A 69 -58.50 -1.94 2.00
CA LEU A 69 -58.03 -2.41 0.70
C LEU A 69 -57.05 -1.42 0.07
N ASP A 70 -57.36 -0.13 0.18
CA ASP A 70 -56.50 0.96 -0.27
C ASP A 70 -55.18 0.97 0.52
N ALA A 71 -55.20 0.72 1.83
CA ALA A 71 -53.99 0.64 2.64
C ALA A 71 -53.09 -0.54 2.25
N ILE A 72 -53.67 -1.71 1.94
CA ILE A 72 -52.93 -2.88 1.45
C ILE A 72 -52.30 -2.57 0.09
N GLU A 73 -53.08 -2.03 -0.85
CA GLU A 73 -52.56 -1.62 -2.17
C GLU A 73 -51.47 -0.57 -2.06
N ALA A 74 -51.60 0.33 -1.07
CA ALA A 74 -50.68 1.43 -0.84
C ALA A 74 -49.49 1.05 0.07
N SER A 75 -49.22 -0.24 0.30
CA SER A 75 -48.09 -0.66 1.13
C SER A 75 -46.98 -1.27 0.29
N THR A 76 -45.72 -0.95 0.60
CA THR A 76 -44.57 -1.53 -0.13
C THR A 76 -44.34 -2.99 0.24
N ILE A 77 -44.43 -3.30 1.52
CA ILE A 77 -44.25 -4.65 2.08
C ILE A 77 -45.50 -5.03 2.89
N SER A 78 -46.00 -6.25 2.71
CA SER A 78 -47.02 -6.83 3.60
C SER A 78 -46.38 -7.92 4.47
N VAL A 79 -46.47 -7.77 5.80
CA VAL A 79 -46.04 -8.78 6.77
C VAL A 79 -47.27 -9.50 7.29
N ILE A 80 -47.30 -10.82 7.11
CA ILE A 80 -48.45 -11.66 7.47
C ILE A 80 -48.09 -12.51 8.69
N ILE A 81 -48.77 -12.31 9.80
CA ILE A 81 -48.52 -13.02 11.06
C ILE A 81 -49.55 -14.15 11.18
N PHE A 82 -49.15 -15.35 10.77
CA PHE A 82 -49.95 -16.56 10.93
C PHE A 82 -49.88 -17.05 12.37
N SER A 83 -51.00 -16.95 13.07
CA SER A 83 -51.23 -17.48 14.43
C SER A 83 -52.30 -18.58 14.40
N GLU A 84 -52.47 -19.29 15.51
CA GLU A 84 -53.34 -20.47 15.60
C GLU A 84 -54.79 -20.21 15.13
N GLY A 85 -55.34 -19.03 15.45
CA GLY A 85 -56.69 -18.60 15.12
C GLY A 85 -56.80 -17.76 13.84
N TYR A 86 -55.73 -17.58 13.06
CA TYR A 86 -55.74 -16.70 11.87
C TYR A 86 -56.81 -17.11 10.85
N ALA A 87 -56.89 -18.40 10.51
CA ALA A 87 -57.84 -18.91 9.53
C ALA A 87 -59.30 -18.98 10.02
N SER A 88 -59.56 -18.73 11.31
CA SER A 88 -60.94 -18.64 11.82
C SER A 88 -61.61 -17.31 11.44
N SER A 89 -60.83 -16.32 11.02
CA SER A 89 -61.27 -14.97 10.73
C SER A 89 -61.48 -14.77 9.23
N LYS A 90 -62.74 -14.63 8.80
CA LYS A 90 -63.09 -14.21 7.42
C LYS A 90 -62.29 -12.97 6.99
N TRP A 91 -62.14 -12.01 7.91
CA TRP A 91 -61.43 -10.76 7.65
C TRP A 91 -59.95 -10.99 7.33
N CYS A 92 -59.25 -11.79 8.13
CA CYS A 92 -57.84 -12.10 7.88
C CYS A 92 -57.64 -12.85 6.55
N LEU A 93 -58.58 -13.75 6.20
CA LEU A 93 -58.55 -14.47 4.93
C LEU A 93 -58.85 -13.58 3.72
N ASP A 94 -59.77 -12.61 3.85
CA ASP A 94 -60.06 -11.64 2.80
C ASP A 94 -58.90 -10.61 2.63
N GLU A 95 -58.23 -10.20 3.71
CA GLU A 95 -56.96 -9.42 3.64
C GLU A 95 -55.87 -10.20 2.92
N LEU A 96 -55.66 -11.46 3.30
CA LEU A 96 -54.66 -12.34 2.70
C LEU A 96 -54.87 -12.48 1.19
N LEU A 97 -56.13 -12.64 0.74
CA LEU A 97 -56.45 -12.63 -0.68
C LEU A 97 -55.98 -11.35 -1.36
N LYS A 98 -56.28 -10.21 -0.75
CA LYS A 98 -55.89 -8.92 -1.32
C LYS A 98 -54.38 -8.77 -1.40
N ILE A 99 -53.66 -9.17 -0.36
CA ILE A 99 -52.18 -9.13 -0.32
C ILE A 99 -51.58 -10.00 -1.43
N ILE A 100 -52.10 -11.21 -1.63
CA ILE A 100 -51.64 -12.11 -2.70
C ILE A 100 -51.97 -11.55 -4.09
N ASP A 101 -53.15 -10.95 -4.27
CA ASP A 101 -53.51 -10.25 -5.51
C ASP A 101 -52.53 -9.08 -5.79
N CYS A 102 -52.17 -8.29 -4.78
CA CYS A 102 -51.20 -7.19 -4.89
C CYS A 102 -49.77 -7.69 -5.15
N LYS A 103 -49.36 -8.80 -4.54
CA LYS A 103 -48.09 -9.47 -4.83
C LYS A 103 -48.01 -9.85 -6.31
N ASN A 104 -49.03 -10.51 -6.84
CA ASN A 104 -49.00 -11.07 -8.18
C ASN A 104 -49.20 -10.01 -9.27
N ASN A 105 -50.03 -8.99 -9.03
CA ASN A 105 -50.35 -7.99 -10.04
C ASN A 105 -49.55 -6.69 -9.93
N SER A 106 -49.09 -6.35 -8.73
CA SER A 106 -48.36 -5.08 -8.46
C SER A 106 -46.92 -5.29 -8.01
N GLY A 107 -46.50 -6.53 -7.75
CA GLY A 107 -45.14 -6.86 -7.31
C GLY A 107 -44.90 -6.62 -5.82
N GLN A 108 -45.96 -6.62 -5.00
CA GLN A 108 -45.88 -6.37 -3.55
C GLN A 108 -45.04 -7.43 -2.86
N MET A 109 -44.08 -6.98 -2.05
CA MET A 109 -43.26 -7.89 -1.28
C MET A 109 -44.08 -8.42 -0.11
N VAL A 110 -44.01 -9.73 0.11
CA VAL A 110 -44.72 -10.40 1.20
C VAL A 110 -43.73 -11.12 2.08
N ILE A 111 -43.91 -11.01 3.40
CA ILE A 111 -43.11 -11.69 4.42
C ILE A 111 -44.06 -12.46 5.34
N PRO A 112 -44.12 -13.80 5.26
CA PRO A 112 -44.88 -14.58 6.22
C PRO A 112 -44.09 -14.76 7.53
N VAL A 113 -44.80 -14.69 8.65
CA VAL A 113 -44.30 -14.95 10.01
C VAL A 113 -45.21 -16.01 10.63
N PHE A 114 -44.65 -17.18 10.92
CA PHE A 114 -45.33 -18.31 11.54
C PHE A 114 -45.15 -18.23 13.06
N TYR A 115 -46.10 -17.57 13.72
CA TYR A 115 -46.07 -17.31 15.16
C TYR A 115 -46.83 -18.40 15.92
N ARG A 116 -46.06 -19.27 16.59
CA ARG A 116 -46.50 -20.46 17.34
C ARG A 116 -47.38 -21.40 16.51
N VAL A 117 -47.15 -21.44 15.19
CA VAL A 117 -47.81 -22.34 14.24
C VAL A 117 -46.75 -22.95 13.33
N ASP A 118 -46.88 -24.24 13.03
CA ASP A 118 -46.03 -24.90 12.05
C ASP A 118 -46.38 -24.42 10.61
N PRO A 119 -45.41 -23.99 9.79
CA PRO A 119 -45.68 -23.55 8.42
C PRO A 119 -46.47 -24.57 7.56
N SER A 120 -46.31 -25.86 7.83
CA SER A 120 -47.05 -26.93 7.15
C SER A 120 -48.53 -26.97 7.49
N HIS A 121 -48.93 -26.51 8.70
CA HIS A 121 -50.34 -26.36 9.07
C HIS A 121 -51.02 -25.30 8.22
N VAL A 122 -50.35 -24.18 7.98
CA VAL A 122 -50.83 -23.12 7.08
C VAL A 122 -50.84 -23.58 5.63
N ARG A 123 -49.74 -24.20 5.17
CA ARG A 123 -49.53 -24.61 3.77
C ARG A 123 -50.45 -25.73 3.32
N LYS A 124 -50.69 -26.74 4.18
CA LYS A 124 -51.52 -27.90 3.87
C LYS A 124 -52.93 -27.79 4.45
N GLN A 125 -53.22 -26.70 5.18
CA GLN A 125 -54.48 -26.46 5.87
C GLN A 125 -54.88 -27.65 6.76
N ILE A 126 -53.98 -28.04 7.65
CA ILE A 126 -54.15 -29.13 8.63
C ILE A 126 -54.12 -28.58 10.06
N GLY A 127 -54.59 -29.36 11.03
CA GLY A 127 -54.72 -28.91 12.43
C GLY A 127 -55.70 -27.75 12.56
N SER A 128 -55.40 -26.75 13.41
CA SER A 128 -56.29 -25.62 13.69
C SER A 128 -56.72 -24.84 12.44
N PHE A 129 -55.86 -24.76 11.43
CA PHE A 129 -56.18 -24.13 10.13
C PHE A 129 -57.18 -24.96 9.33
N GLY A 130 -57.05 -26.29 9.34
CA GLY A 130 -58.01 -27.19 8.68
C GLY A 130 -59.38 -27.17 9.34
N ASP A 131 -59.41 -27.20 10.67
CA ASP A 131 -60.66 -27.15 11.46
C ASP A 131 -61.38 -25.80 11.24
N SER A 132 -60.65 -24.69 11.30
CA SER A 132 -61.19 -23.35 11.07
C SER A 132 -61.75 -23.16 9.66
N ILE A 133 -61.05 -23.68 8.66
CA ILE A 133 -61.46 -23.61 7.25
C ILE A 133 -62.70 -24.45 7.01
N SER A 134 -62.79 -25.66 7.60
CA SER A 134 -63.97 -26.53 7.47
C SER A 134 -65.23 -25.85 8.02
N ASN A 135 -65.12 -25.14 9.15
CA ASN A 135 -66.24 -24.37 9.71
C ASN A 135 -66.66 -23.18 8.83
N LEU A 136 -65.74 -22.58 8.08
CA LEU A 136 -66.04 -21.49 7.14
C LEU A 136 -66.58 -22.01 5.81
N GLU A 137 -66.23 -23.24 5.42
CA GLU A 137 -66.70 -23.91 4.20
C GLU A 137 -68.21 -24.05 4.16
N GLU A 138 -68.83 -24.37 5.32
CA GLU A 138 -70.27 -24.44 5.45
C GLU A 138 -70.96 -23.07 5.28
N ARG A 139 -70.24 -21.97 5.56
CA ARG A 139 -70.80 -20.61 5.57
C ARG A 139 -70.52 -19.82 4.29
N PHE A 140 -69.41 -20.07 3.60
CA PHE A 140 -68.94 -19.28 2.46
C PHE A 140 -68.28 -20.15 1.36
N PRO A 141 -68.98 -21.17 0.81
CA PRO A 141 -68.39 -22.14 -0.10
C PRO A 141 -67.76 -21.50 -1.36
N GLU A 142 -68.32 -20.39 -1.84
CA GLU A 142 -67.87 -19.68 -3.04
C GLU A 142 -66.47 -19.05 -2.93
N LYS A 143 -65.99 -18.74 -1.72
CA LYS A 143 -64.67 -18.13 -1.48
C LYS A 143 -63.59 -19.15 -1.13
N MET A 144 -63.97 -20.38 -0.78
CA MET A 144 -63.09 -21.37 -0.16
C MET A 144 -61.86 -21.72 -0.98
N GLN A 145 -62.03 -21.95 -2.28
CA GLN A 145 -60.90 -22.28 -3.14
C GLN A 145 -59.88 -21.15 -3.21
N ARG A 146 -60.35 -19.89 -3.22
CA ARG A 146 -59.46 -18.72 -3.25
C ARG A 146 -58.67 -18.61 -1.94
N TRP A 147 -59.33 -18.76 -0.79
CA TRP A 147 -58.65 -18.73 0.52
C TRP A 147 -57.62 -19.84 0.68
N ARG A 148 -57.96 -21.09 0.31
CA ARG A 148 -57.02 -22.22 0.35
C ARG A 148 -55.79 -21.97 -0.54
N ASN A 149 -55.99 -21.44 -1.73
CA ASN A 149 -54.90 -21.09 -2.64
C ASN A 149 -53.99 -20.00 -2.06
N ALA A 150 -54.57 -18.93 -1.52
CA ALA A 150 -53.81 -17.81 -0.95
C ALA A 150 -52.99 -18.21 0.29
N LEU A 151 -53.56 -19.03 1.18
CA LEU A 151 -52.83 -19.60 2.33
C LEU A 151 -51.66 -20.47 1.89
N THR A 152 -51.88 -21.33 0.90
CA THR A 152 -50.84 -22.19 0.34
C THR A 152 -49.73 -21.36 -0.29
N GLU A 153 -50.09 -20.34 -1.09
CA GLU A 153 -49.14 -19.46 -1.76
C GLU A 153 -48.30 -18.65 -0.76
N ALA A 154 -48.95 -18.00 0.23
CA ALA A 154 -48.26 -17.25 1.26
C ALA A 154 -47.32 -18.13 2.09
N ALA A 155 -47.77 -19.34 2.46
CA ALA A 155 -46.96 -20.28 3.24
C ALA A 155 -45.82 -20.95 2.45
N ASN A 156 -45.80 -20.82 1.12
CA ASN A 156 -44.69 -21.24 0.26
C ASN A 156 -43.58 -20.18 0.16
N LEU A 157 -43.83 -18.95 0.60
CA LEU A 157 -42.80 -17.91 0.62
C LEU A 157 -41.83 -18.13 1.79
N SER A 158 -40.57 -17.75 1.59
CA SER A 158 -39.58 -17.72 2.67
C SER A 158 -39.98 -16.69 3.71
N GLY A 159 -40.04 -17.12 4.96
CA GLY A 159 -40.45 -16.28 6.09
C GLY A 159 -39.82 -16.74 7.40
N PHE A 160 -40.38 -16.30 8.52
CA PHE A 160 -39.83 -16.53 9.84
C PHE A 160 -40.70 -17.50 10.65
N ASP A 161 -40.06 -18.46 11.32
CA ASP A 161 -40.74 -19.42 12.20
C ASP A 161 -40.29 -19.20 13.66
N SER A 162 -41.25 -18.86 14.51
CA SER A 162 -41.00 -18.64 15.94
C SER A 162 -40.53 -19.88 16.71
N HIS A 163 -40.74 -21.10 16.20
CA HIS A 163 -40.18 -22.32 16.79
C HIS A 163 -38.68 -22.46 16.53
N VAL A 164 -38.19 -21.87 15.43
CA VAL A 164 -36.77 -21.83 15.05
C VAL A 164 -36.06 -20.73 15.83
N THR A 165 -36.57 -19.50 15.80
CA THR A 165 -36.03 -18.37 16.55
C THR A 165 -36.79 -18.21 17.87
N ARG A 166 -36.38 -18.99 18.89
CA ARG A 166 -37.12 -19.12 20.18
C ARG A 166 -37.35 -17.82 20.96
N PRO A 167 -36.38 -16.87 21.07
CA PRO A 167 -36.65 -15.61 21.75
C PRO A 167 -37.46 -14.67 20.86
N GLU A 168 -38.66 -14.27 21.31
CA GLU A 168 -39.53 -13.36 20.55
C GLU A 168 -38.87 -12.02 20.22
N SER A 169 -38.02 -11.49 21.11
CA SER A 169 -37.27 -10.26 20.85
C SER A 169 -36.30 -10.41 19.68
N LYS A 170 -35.60 -11.54 19.59
CA LYS A 170 -34.66 -11.84 18.50
C LYS A 170 -35.40 -12.03 17.18
N LEU A 171 -36.55 -12.72 17.21
CA LEU A 171 -37.42 -12.87 16.04
C LEU A 171 -37.88 -11.51 15.51
N ILE A 172 -38.27 -10.60 16.40
CA ILE A 172 -38.66 -9.23 16.02
C ILE A 172 -37.49 -8.48 15.39
N GLU A 173 -36.29 -8.55 15.98
CA GLU A 173 -35.09 -7.91 15.42
C GLU A 173 -34.76 -8.44 14.02
N GLU A 174 -34.87 -9.76 13.80
CA GLU A 174 -34.64 -10.39 12.49
C GLU A 174 -35.67 -9.94 11.45
N ILE A 175 -36.95 -9.89 11.80
CA ILE A 175 -38.03 -9.41 10.91
C ILE A 175 -37.79 -7.95 10.54
N VAL A 176 -37.51 -7.10 11.52
CA VAL A 176 -37.24 -5.67 11.29
C VAL A 176 -36.01 -5.47 10.41
N GLY A 177 -34.94 -6.24 10.64
CA GLY A 177 -33.74 -6.21 9.81
C GLY A 177 -34.01 -6.58 8.34
N GLU A 178 -34.83 -7.60 8.10
CA GLU A 178 -35.22 -8.00 6.75
C GLU A 178 -36.12 -6.97 6.06
N VAL A 179 -37.06 -6.34 6.79
CA VAL A 179 -37.86 -5.24 6.27
C VAL A 179 -36.99 -4.06 5.84
N VAL A 180 -36.06 -3.63 6.71
CA VAL A 180 -35.12 -2.55 6.40
C VAL A 180 -34.32 -2.88 5.13
N LYS A 181 -33.72 -4.06 5.09
CA LYS A 181 -32.93 -4.53 3.95
C LYS A 181 -33.72 -4.49 2.63
N ARG A 182 -34.99 -4.95 2.64
CA ARG A 182 -35.83 -4.96 1.44
C ARG A 182 -36.20 -3.55 0.97
N LEU A 183 -36.50 -2.63 1.89
CA LEU A 183 -36.76 -1.23 1.56
C LEU A 183 -35.50 -0.57 0.99
N ASP A 184 -34.33 -0.85 1.56
CA ASP A 184 -33.05 -0.34 1.08
C ASP A 184 -32.70 -0.91 -0.31
N ASP A 185 -32.89 -2.20 -0.55
CA ASP A 185 -32.69 -2.83 -1.87
C ASP A 185 -33.56 -2.18 -2.96
N ILE A 186 -34.82 -1.83 -2.64
CA ILE A 186 -35.70 -1.10 -3.55
C ILE A 186 -35.13 0.29 -3.84
N LEU A 187 -34.73 1.01 -2.79
CA LEU A 187 -34.16 2.35 -2.92
C LEU A 187 -32.88 2.31 -3.78
N PHE A 188 -31.98 1.36 -3.54
CA PHE A 188 -30.76 1.20 -4.31
C PHE A 188 -31.01 0.83 -5.76
N LYS A 189 -31.97 -0.06 -6.07
CA LYS A 189 -32.36 -0.38 -7.45
C LYS A 189 -32.90 0.83 -8.21
N VAL A 190 -33.68 1.67 -7.52
CA VAL A 190 -34.18 2.93 -8.10
C VAL A 190 -33.02 3.89 -8.36
N ILE A 191 -32.10 4.05 -7.39
CA ILE A 191 -30.92 4.92 -7.54
C ILE A 191 -30.00 4.44 -8.67
N THR A 192 -29.67 3.15 -8.74
CA THR A 192 -28.78 2.62 -9.78
C THR A 192 -29.40 2.76 -11.17
N LYS A 193 -30.70 2.49 -11.32
CA LYS A 193 -31.39 2.73 -12.59
C LYS A 193 -31.35 4.20 -13.00
N ILE A 194 -31.59 5.10 -12.05
CA ILE A 194 -31.51 6.55 -12.28
C ILE A 194 -30.07 6.97 -12.61
N TRP A 195 -29.07 6.34 -12.01
CA TRP A 195 -27.65 6.58 -12.27
C TRP A 195 -27.20 6.14 -13.67
N LEU A 196 -27.88 5.15 -14.25
CA LEU A 196 -27.59 4.62 -15.60
C LEU A 196 -28.29 5.42 -16.72
N GLU A 197 -29.51 5.91 -16.47
CA GLU A 197 -30.38 6.54 -17.48
C GLU A 197 -30.29 8.09 -17.52
N TRP A 198 -29.13 8.69 -17.19
CA TRP A 198 -28.96 10.16 -17.09
C TRP A 198 -29.31 10.94 -18.38
N ASN A 199 -30.59 11.32 -18.48
CA ASN A 199 -31.12 12.60 -18.97
C ASN A 199 -32.66 12.74 -18.92
N VAL A 200 -33.44 11.75 -18.44
CA VAL A 200 -34.91 11.81 -18.59
C VAL A 200 -35.73 11.76 -17.29
N GLU A 201 -35.21 11.27 -16.15
CA GLU A 201 -36.09 10.90 -15.02
C GLU A 201 -35.89 11.62 -13.67
N LEU A 202 -35.16 12.74 -13.60
CA LEU A 202 -35.14 13.55 -12.36
C LEU A 202 -36.54 14.06 -11.95
N LYS A 203 -37.46 14.21 -12.92
CA LYS A 203 -38.87 14.52 -12.64
C LYS A 203 -39.59 13.43 -11.82
N LYS A 204 -39.14 12.17 -11.85
CA LYS A 204 -39.76 11.08 -11.07
C LYS A 204 -39.29 11.05 -9.62
N LEU A 205 -38.04 11.40 -9.33
CA LEU A 205 -37.52 11.55 -7.95
C LEU A 205 -38.19 12.71 -7.22
N ASN A 206 -38.42 13.80 -7.94
CA ASN A 206 -39.19 14.94 -7.45
C ASN A 206 -40.65 14.59 -7.12
N TYR A 207 -41.16 13.41 -7.49
CA TYR A 207 -42.54 13.00 -7.20
C TYR A 207 -42.66 12.25 -5.87
N TYR A 208 -41.65 11.45 -5.47
CA TYR A 208 -41.67 10.65 -4.22
C TYR A 208 -41.38 11.46 -2.95
N TYR A 209 -40.63 12.55 -3.08
CA TYR A 209 -40.14 13.35 -1.95
C TYR A 209 -40.49 14.84 -2.07
N ALA A 210 -41.27 15.27 -3.07
CA ALA A 210 -41.69 16.66 -3.14
C ALA A 210 -42.58 17.03 -1.96
N PRO A 211 -42.34 18.21 -1.34
CA PRO A 211 -41.54 19.33 -1.87
C PRO A 211 -40.05 19.36 -1.45
N GLY A 212 -39.49 18.32 -0.83
CA GLY A 212 -38.20 18.36 -0.13
C GLY A 212 -37.00 17.67 -0.82
N SER A 213 -37.01 17.43 -2.14
CA SER A 213 -35.89 16.77 -2.83
C SER A 213 -34.89 17.73 -3.46
N TYR A 214 -33.59 17.46 -3.32
CA TYR A 214 -32.52 18.21 -3.97
C TYR A 214 -31.40 17.30 -4.50
N PHE A 215 -30.91 17.60 -5.69
CA PHE A 215 -29.79 16.91 -6.31
C PHE A 215 -28.62 17.87 -6.50
N ALA A 216 -27.55 17.65 -5.72
CA ALA A 216 -26.29 18.37 -5.82
C ALA A 216 -25.40 17.69 -6.86
N HIS A 217 -25.45 18.18 -8.11
CA HIS A 217 -24.64 17.62 -9.19
C HIS A 217 -23.16 17.96 -9.01
N ASN A 218 -22.29 16.94 -9.11
CA ASN A 218 -20.83 17.01 -9.15
C ASN A 218 -20.23 18.01 -8.15
N VAL A 219 -20.34 17.69 -6.86
CA VAL A 219 -19.89 18.53 -5.74
C VAL A 219 -18.40 18.84 -5.82
N ARG A 220 -17.57 17.91 -6.34
CA ARG A 220 -16.14 18.14 -6.60
C ARG A 220 -15.92 19.30 -7.57
N GLU A 221 -16.53 19.25 -8.75
CA GLU A 221 -16.41 20.29 -9.78
C GLU A 221 -16.94 21.64 -9.28
N ALA A 222 -18.05 21.63 -8.54
CA ALA A 222 -18.58 22.84 -7.92
C ALA A 222 -17.57 23.46 -6.93
N GLN A 223 -16.75 22.68 -6.24
CA GLN A 223 -15.69 23.22 -5.37
C GLN A 223 -14.51 23.76 -6.18
N GLU A 224 -14.05 23.01 -7.18
CA GLU A 224 -12.92 23.39 -8.05
C GLU A 224 -13.18 24.70 -8.79
N THR A 225 -14.42 24.92 -9.23
CA THR A 225 -14.86 26.15 -9.92
C THR A 225 -15.30 27.27 -8.96
N GLY A 226 -15.22 27.08 -7.64
CA GLY A 226 -15.68 28.04 -6.63
C GLY A 226 -17.21 28.17 -6.50
N GLY A 227 -17.98 27.34 -7.20
CA GLY A 227 -19.45 27.28 -7.19
C GLY A 227 -20.09 26.62 -5.95
N LEU A 228 -19.33 26.12 -4.98
CA LEU A 228 -19.88 25.41 -3.81
C LEU A 228 -20.86 26.27 -2.99
N ALA A 229 -20.61 27.58 -2.88
CA ALA A 229 -21.52 28.52 -2.23
C ALA A 229 -22.85 28.70 -3.00
N HIS A 230 -22.79 28.65 -4.34
CA HIS A 230 -23.97 28.70 -5.20
C HIS A 230 -24.81 27.42 -5.05
N LEU A 231 -24.16 26.26 -5.03
CA LEU A 231 -24.82 24.98 -4.83
C LEU A 231 -25.49 24.87 -3.45
N ARG A 232 -24.86 25.42 -2.40
CA ARG A 232 -25.48 25.59 -1.08
C ARG A 232 -26.70 26.50 -1.13
N GLN A 233 -26.63 27.61 -1.84
CA GLN A 233 -27.75 28.55 -1.95
C GLN A 233 -28.94 27.91 -2.65
N GLN A 234 -28.70 27.17 -3.74
CA GLN A 234 -29.73 26.41 -4.45
C GLN A 234 -30.38 25.38 -3.54
N LEU A 235 -29.58 24.54 -2.87
CA LEU A 235 -30.06 23.56 -1.90
C LEU A 235 -31.01 24.18 -0.85
N LEU A 236 -30.55 25.26 -0.20
CA LEU A 236 -31.36 25.93 0.83
C LEU A 236 -32.63 26.55 0.24
N SER A 237 -32.55 27.16 -0.94
CA SER A 237 -33.73 27.74 -1.60
C SER A 237 -34.77 26.68 -1.95
N THR A 238 -34.34 25.50 -2.41
CA THR A 238 -35.24 24.39 -2.76
C THR A 238 -35.89 23.80 -1.52
N LEU A 239 -35.14 23.63 -0.42
CA LEU A 239 -35.70 23.03 0.80
C LEU A 239 -36.62 23.97 1.58
N PHE A 240 -36.42 25.29 1.48
CA PHE A 240 -37.17 26.28 2.26
C PHE A 240 -38.24 27.05 1.47
N ASP A 241 -38.32 26.88 0.15
CA ASP A 241 -39.34 27.50 -0.72
C ASP A 241 -39.39 29.04 -0.58
N ASP A 242 -38.24 29.64 -0.23
CA ASP A 242 -38.12 31.05 0.13
C ASP A 242 -37.22 31.78 -0.89
N ARG A 243 -37.80 32.73 -1.64
CA ARG A 243 -37.10 33.47 -2.70
C ARG A 243 -36.12 34.53 -2.17
N ASN A 244 -36.03 34.72 -0.85
CA ASN A 244 -35.19 35.74 -0.21
C ASN A 244 -33.86 35.23 0.37
N VAL A 245 -33.40 34.04 -0.03
CA VAL A 245 -32.13 33.44 0.44
C VAL A 245 -30.94 34.04 -0.31
N LYS A 246 -30.59 35.32 -0.07
CA LYS A 246 -29.31 35.90 -0.48
C LYS A 246 -28.38 36.02 0.74
N ASN A 247 -27.24 35.33 0.68
CA ASN A 247 -26.14 35.35 1.66
C ASN A 247 -26.51 34.97 3.10
N PHE A 248 -26.62 33.65 3.37
CA PHE A 248 -26.63 33.15 4.76
C PHE A 248 -25.22 32.75 5.22
N PRO A 249 -24.59 33.48 6.16
CA PRO A 249 -23.37 33.02 6.81
C PRO A 249 -23.57 31.69 7.56
N TYR A 250 -22.50 30.90 7.67
CA TYR A 250 -22.45 29.57 8.30
C TYR A 250 -23.16 29.51 9.67
N ILE A 251 -23.13 30.61 10.41
CA ILE A 251 -23.69 30.80 11.75
C ILE A 251 -25.22 30.63 11.81
N ILE A 252 -25.95 30.91 10.71
CA ILE A 252 -27.43 30.87 10.71
C ILE A 252 -27.98 29.44 10.52
N LEU A 253 -27.16 28.49 10.06
CA LEU A 253 -27.58 27.09 9.93
C LEU A 253 -27.98 26.47 11.29
N ASN A 254 -27.29 26.83 12.38
CA ASN A 254 -27.63 26.36 13.73
C ASN A 254 -29.05 26.75 14.15
N PHE A 255 -29.55 27.91 13.70
CA PHE A 255 -30.89 28.40 14.00
C PHE A 255 -31.99 27.72 13.16
N GLN A 256 -31.64 27.11 12.02
CA GLN A 256 -32.59 26.44 11.13
C GLN A 256 -32.72 24.92 11.36
N SER A 257 -31.97 24.34 12.30
CA SER A 257 -32.13 22.95 12.77
C SER A 257 -33.60 22.59 13.07
N LYS A 258 -34.37 23.54 13.64
CA LYS A 258 -35.81 23.38 13.90
C LYS A 258 -36.71 23.31 12.66
N ARG A 259 -36.26 23.78 11.49
CA ARG A 259 -37.03 23.70 10.23
C ARG A 259 -36.69 22.44 9.45
N PHE A 260 -35.42 22.03 9.45
CA PHE A 260 -34.99 20.74 8.89
C PHE A 260 -35.64 19.56 9.62
N SER A 261 -35.90 19.68 10.93
CA SER A 261 -36.53 18.64 11.75
C SER A 261 -38.02 18.39 11.49
N CYS A 262 -38.68 19.20 10.64
CA CYS A 262 -40.14 19.13 10.42
C CYS A 262 -40.55 18.70 9.00
N LYS A 263 -39.60 18.45 8.09
CA LYS A 263 -39.88 18.01 6.71
C LYS A 263 -39.00 16.81 6.33
N LYS A 264 -39.61 15.77 5.78
CA LYS A 264 -38.92 14.62 5.15
C LYS A 264 -38.26 15.10 3.86
N VAL A 265 -36.95 14.95 3.74
CA VAL A 265 -36.18 15.38 2.56
C VAL A 265 -35.44 14.23 1.91
N LEU A 266 -35.16 14.35 0.61
CA LEU A 266 -34.23 13.48 -0.09
C LEU A 266 -33.12 14.33 -0.72
N ILE A 267 -31.88 14.15 -0.27
CA ILE A 267 -30.74 14.89 -0.80
C ILE A 267 -29.75 13.92 -1.40
N VAL A 268 -29.32 14.18 -2.63
CA VAL A 268 -28.25 13.40 -3.28
C VAL A 268 -27.05 14.30 -3.52
N PHE A 269 -25.90 13.93 -2.96
CA PHE A 269 -24.61 14.55 -3.23
C PHE A 269 -23.80 13.69 -4.18
N ASP A 270 -23.62 14.19 -5.40
CA ASP A 270 -22.91 13.50 -6.45
C ASP A 270 -21.42 13.88 -6.47
N GLY A 271 -20.52 12.88 -6.54
CA GLY A 271 -19.08 13.11 -6.68
C GLY A 271 -18.40 13.79 -5.50
N VAL A 272 -18.66 13.33 -4.27
CA VAL A 272 -18.07 13.89 -3.04
C VAL A 272 -16.66 13.32 -2.81
N THR A 273 -15.70 14.20 -2.54
CA THR A 273 -14.29 13.84 -2.31
C THR A 273 -13.81 14.07 -0.87
N HIS A 274 -14.52 14.87 -0.06
CA HIS A 274 -14.17 15.09 1.33
C HIS A 274 -15.37 15.47 2.19
N LEU A 275 -15.42 14.99 3.45
CA LEU A 275 -16.42 15.36 4.47
C LEU A 275 -16.72 16.87 4.55
N LYS A 276 -15.70 17.74 4.41
CA LYS A 276 -15.85 19.20 4.49
C LYS A 276 -16.83 19.76 3.47
N GLN A 277 -16.98 19.11 2.31
CA GLN A 277 -17.98 19.51 1.30
C GLN A 277 -19.40 19.35 1.85
N ILE A 278 -19.69 18.22 2.50
CA ILE A 278 -20.99 17.95 3.11
C ILE A 278 -21.23 18.89 4.30
N GLU A 279 -20.24 19.06 5.17
CA GLU A 279 -20.33 19.99 6.31
C GLU A 279 -20.55 21.44 5.86
N PHE A 280 -19.99 21.83 4.70
CA PHE A 280 -20.23 23.13 4.12
C PHE A 280 -21.65 23.26 3.56
N LEU A 281 -22.17 22.26 2.87
CA LEU A 281 -23.47 22.30 2.21
C LEU A 281 -24.64 22.26 3.19
N ILE A 282 -24.60 21.34 4.16
CA ILE A 282 -25.73 21.08 5.08
C ILE A 282 -25.40 21.26 6.55
N GLY A 283 -24.13 21.46 6.93
CA GLY A 283 -23.74 21.53 8.33
C GLY A 283 -23.64 20.13 8.94
N ARG A 284 -24.60 19.76 9.79
CA ARG A 284 -24.62 18.43 10.42
C ARG A 284 -25.72 17.54 9.85
N LEU A 285 -25.41 16.25 9.69
CA LEU A 285 -26.34 15.23 9.17
C LEU A 285 -27.54 14.97 10.11
N ASP A 286 -27.43 15.29 11.40
CA ASP A 286 -28.44 15.04 12.43
C ASP A 286 -29.56 16.09 12.49
N TRP A 287 -29.57 17.08 11.59
CA TRP A 287 -30.57 18.17 11.60
C TRP A 287 -31.88 17.86 10.89
N PHE A 288 -31.95 16.80 10.08
CA PHE A 288 -33.12 16.52 9.25
C PHE A 288 -34.19 15.71 9.98
N ALA A 289 -35.45 15.87 9.56
CA ALA A 289 -36.59 15.17 10.13
C ALA A 289 -36.45 13.65 9.95
N SER A 290 -37.05 12.90 10.87
CA SER A 290 -37.19 11.45 10.79
C SER A 290 -37.76 11.01 9.43
N GLY A 291 -37.11 10.02 8.81
CA GLY A 291 -37.45 9.52 7.47
C GLY A 291 -36.77 10.24 6.31
N SER A 292 -35.98 11.29 6.57
CA SER A 292 -35.15 11.92 5.53
C SER A 292 -34.05 10.98 5.06
N ARG A 293 -33.69 11.06 3.78
CA ARG A 293 -32.66 10.23 3.16
C ARG A 293 -31.60 11.12 2.52
N ILE A 294 -30.33 10.86 2.84
CA ILE A 294 -29.19 11.54 2.23
C ILE A 294 -28.35 10.48 1.55
N ILE A 295 -28.11 10.65 0.27
CA ILE A 295 -27.32 9.73 -0.56
C ILE A 295 -26.04 10.45 -0.94
N ILE A 296 -24.89 9.83 -0.67
CA ILE A 296 -23.58 10.34 -1.03
C ILE A 296 -22.97 9.35 -2.03
N THR A 297 -22.61 9.83 -3.21
CA THR A 297 -21.83 9.04 -4.16
C THR A 297 -20.38 9.51 -4.16
N THR A 298 -19.46 8.57 -4.19
CA THR A 298 -18.02 8.83 -4.20
C THR A 298 -17.27 7.67 -4.83
N ARG A 299 -16.05 7.94 -5.29
CA ARG A 299 -15.11 6.92 -5.76
C ARG A 299 -14.21 6.40 -4.63
N ASP A 300 -14.23 7.03 -3.45
CA ASP A 300 -13.39 6.70 -2.31
C ASP A 300 -14.20 6.29 -1.07
N LYS A 301 -14.07 5.02 -0.67
CA LYS A 301 -14.76 4.44 0.48
C LYS A 301 -14.34 5.08 1.82
N GLN A 302 -13.15 5.68 1.90
CA GLN A 302 -12.69 6.40 3.09
C GLN A 302 -13.52 7.66 3.33
N VAL A 303 -13.98 8.34 2.27
CA VAL A 303 -14.86 9.51 2.38
C VAL A 303 -16.17 9.14 3.09
N LEU A 304 -16.78 8.00 2.71
CA LEU A 304 -18.00 7.49 3.36
C LEU A 304 -17.76 7.16 4.84
N SER A 305 -16.62 6.55 5.15
CA SER A 305 -16.22 6.24 6.52
C SER A 305 -16.07 7.50 7.37
N ASN A 306 -15.45 8.54 6.81
CA ASN A 306 -15.30 9.85 7.46
C ASN A 306 -16.65 10.54 7.68
N CYS A 307 -17.60 10.37 6.76
CA CYS A 307 -18.98 10.87 6.87
C CYS A 307 -19.84 10.11 7.89
N ARG A 308 -19.38 8.96 8.41
CA ARG A 308 -20.14 8.10 9.34
C ARG A 308 -21.52 7.73 8.80
N VAL A 309 -21.58 7.33 7.53
CA VAL A 309 -22.83 6.92 6.88
C VAL A 309 -23.42 5.67 7.56
N ASP A 310 -24.75 5.58 7.59
CA ASP A 310 -25.45 4.43 8.19
C ASP A 310 -25.28 3.14 7.38
N GLN A 311 -25.16 3.26 6.06
CA GLN A 311 -25.04 2.15 5.12
C GLN A 311 -24.13 2.49 3.93
N ILE A 312 -23.43 1.48 3.41
CA ILE A 312 -22.58 1.58 2.21
C ILE A 312 -23.06 0.55 1.19
N TYR A 313 -23.32 1.01 -0.04
CA TYR A 313 -23.66 0.16 -1.17
C TYR A 313 -22.53 0.21 -2.21
N ASP A 314 -21.83 -0.91 -2.39
CA ASP A 314 -20.81 -1.06 -3.42
C ASP A 314 -21.50 -1.33 -4.77
N VAL A 315 -21.44 -0.37 -5.70
CA VAL A 315 -22.05 -0.50 -7.04
C VAL A 315 -21.33 -1.60 -7.81
N LYS A 316 -22.07 -2.63 -8.21
CA LYS A 316 -21.55 -3.76 -8.99
C LYS A 316 -21.61 -3.49 -10.49
N GLU A 317 -20.77 -4.22 -11.22
CA GLU A 317 -20.80 -4.29 -12.68
C GLU A 317 -22.17 -4.76 -13.19
N LEU A 318 -22.56 -4.30 -14.38
CA LEU A 318 -23.79 -4.75 -15.01
C LEU A 318 -23.65 -6.20 -15.45
N VAL A 319 -24.64 -7.01 -15.08
CA VAL A 319 -24.80 -8.37 -15.60
C VAL A 319 -25.17 -8.33 -17.08
N ASP A 320 -24.83 -9.40 -17.82
CA ASP A 320 -24.94 -9.45 -19.28
C ASP A 320 -26.29 -8.98 -19.82
N VAL A 321 -27.41 -9.30 -19.16
CA VAL A 321 -28.75 -8.90 -19.60
C VAL A 321 -28.96 -7.39 -19.52
N ASP A 322 -28.52 -6.74 -18.44
CA ASP A 322 -28.70 -5.30 -18.25
C ASP A 322 -27.67 -4.52 -19.07
N ALA A 323 -26.45 -5.06 -19.20
CA ALA A 323 -25.42 -4.54 -20.09
C ALA A 323 -25.87 -4.57 -21.56
N LEU A 324 -26.54 -5.65 -21.98
CA LEU A 324 -27.10 -5.81 -23.32
C LEU A 324 -28.16 -4.76 -23.62
N LYS A 325 -29.09 -4.55 -22.70
CA LYS A 325 -30.14 -3.53 -22.86
C LYS A 325 -29.55 -2.13 -22.93
N LEU A 326 -28.62 -1.81 -22.04
CA LEU A 326 -27.96 -0.50 -22.02
C LEU A 326 -27.20 -0.25 -23.33
N PHE A 327 -26.39 -1.22 -23.78
CA PHE A 327 -25.66 -1.11 -25.03
C PHE A 327 -26.60 -0.94 -26.21
N SER A 328 -27.66 -1.76 -26.28
CA SER A 328 -28.60 -1.76 -27.41
C SER A 328 -29.35 -0.45 -27.53
N ARG A 329 -29.75 0.14 -26.39
CA ARG A 329 -30.36 1.48 -26.38
C ARG A 329 -29.43 2.55 -26.91
N CYS A 330 -28.14 2.49 -26.56
CA CYS A 330 -27.15 3.47 -27.03
C CYS A 330 -26.76 3.27 -28.50
N ALA A 331 -26.67 2.03 -28.97
CA ALA A 331 -26.23 1.71 -30.32
C ALA A 331 -27.36 1.75 -31.35
N PHE A 332 -28.53 1.21 -31.00
CA PHE A 332 -29.66 0.98 -31.92
C PHE A 332 -30.92 1.81 -31.58
N GLY A 333 -31.02 2.36 -30.36
CA GLY A 333 -32.22 3.06 -29.90
C GLY A 333 -33.35 2.15 -29.40
N GLU A 334 -33.11 0.84 -29.32
CA GLU A 334 -34.07 -0.19 -28.87
C GLU A 334 -33.44 -1.08 -27.79
N ASP A 335 -34.26 -1.83 -27.04
CA ASP A 335 -33.79 -2.66 -25.92
C ASP A 335 -33.05 -3.93 -26.37
N ASP A 336 -33.25 -4.35 -27.62
CA ASP A 336 -32.65 -5.56 -28.19
C ASP A 336 -31.88 -5.25 -29.49
N PRO A 337 -30.72 -5.89 -29.71
CA PRO A 337 -29.98 -5.72 -30.95
C PRO A 337 -30.64 -6.48 -32.10
N THR A 338 -30.45 -6.02 -33.33
CA THR A 338 -30.83 -6.80 -34.52
C THR A 338 -30.01 -8.09 -34.58
N THR A 339 -30.60 -9.20 -35.03
CA THR A 339 -29.97 -10.54 -35.02
C THR A 339 -28.59 -10.57 -35.69
N SER A 340 -28.36 -9.71 -36.69
CA SER A 340 -27.09 -9.56 -37.42
C SER A 340 -25.94 -8.93 -36.61
N TYR A 341 -26.25 -8.19 -35.55
CA TYR A 341 -25.29 -7.46 -34.70
C TYR A 341 -25.10 -8.10 -33.32
N MET A 342 -25.79 -9.20 -32.99
CA MET A 342 -25.70 -9.81 -31.65
C MET A 342 -24.28 -10.21 -31.26
N VAL A 343 -23.53 -10.85 -32.16
CA VAL A 343 -22.16 -11.30 -31.87
C VAL A 343 -21.24 -10.11 -31.55
N LEU A 344 -21.28 -9.07 -32.39
CA LEU A 344 -20.48 -7.86 -32.21
C LEU A 344 -20.90 -7.06 -30.97
N THR A 345 -22.19 -7.11 -30.64
CA THR A 345 -22.75 -6.50 -29.42
C THR A 345 -22.18 -7.17 -28.17
N HIS A 346 -22.15 -8.51 -28.14
CA HIS A 346 -21.53 -9.25 -27.05
C HIS A 346 -20.02 -9.00 -26.95
N GLU A 347 -19.32 -8.88 -28.07
CA GLU A 347 -17.88 -8.52 -28.07
C GLU A 347 -17.64 -7.12 -27.49
N ALA A 348 -18.46 -6.14 -27.87
CA ALA A 348 -18.38 -4.78 -27.32
C ALA A 348 -18.68 -4.74 -25.81
N ILE A 349 -19.69 -5.48 -25.35
CA ILE A 349 -20.02 -5.59 -23.92
C ILE A 349 -18.90 -6.30 -23.16
N LYS A 350 -18.33 -7.37 -23.73
CA LYS A 350 -17.20 -8.09 -23.14
C LYS A 350 -15.97 -7.19 -22.99
N TYR A 351 -15.68 -6.36 -23.99
CA TYR A 351 -14.63 -5.36 -23.91
C TYR A 351 -14.89 -4.35 -22.77
N ALA A 352 -16.14 -3.91 -22.60
CA ALA A 352 -16.53 -2.98 -21.55
C ALA A 352 -16.54 -3.58 -20.13
N LYS A 353 -16.45 -4.91 -19.99
CA LYS A 353 -16.44 -5.65 -18.71
C LYS A 353 -17.54 -5.21 -17.74
N GLY A 354 -18.76 -4.99 -18.23
CA GLY A 354 -19.90 -4.60 -17.39
C GLY A 354 -19.84 -3.18 -16.83
N VAL A 355 -18.83 -2.36 -17.17
CA VAL A 355 -18.73 -0.97 -16.72
C VAL A 355 -19.73 -0.11 -17.50
N PRO A 356 -20.77 0.47 -16.84
CA PRO A 356 -21.88 1.11 -17.55
C PRO A 356 -21.48 2.28 -18.45
N LEU A 357 -20.52 3.08 -18.00
CA LEU A 357 -20.02 4.22 -18.76
C LEU A 357 -19.30 3.76 -20.03
N ALA A 358 -18.44 2.75 -19.92
CA ALA A 358 -17.75 2.18 -21.06
C ALA A 358 -18.77 1.61 -22.07
N ILE A 359 -19.81 0.92 -21.58
CA ILE A 359 -20.90 0.40 -22.41
C ILE A 359 -21.61 1.54 -23.17
N LYS A 360 -21.96 2.63 -22.48
CA LYS A 360 -22.66 3.79 -23.08
C LYS A 360 -21.82 4.49 -24.16
N VAL A 361 -20.53 4.71 -23.88
CA VAL A 361 -19.60 5.34 -24.83
C VAL A 361 -19.41 4.43 -26.04
N LEU A 362 -19.20 3.13 -25.84
CA LEU A 362 -19.03 2.17 -26.94
C LEU A 362 -20.28 2.06 -27.80
N GLY A 363 -21.46 1.93 -27.18
CA GLY A 363 -22.73 1.89 -27.91
C GLY A 363 -22.93 3.14 -28.75
N SER A 364 -22.68 4.33 -28.18
CA SER A 364 -22.79 5.61 -28.91
C SER A 364 -21.75 5.73 -30.03
N PHE A 365 -20.51 5.32 -29.78
CA PHE A 365 -19.41 5.34 -30.75
C PHE A 365 -19.68 4.45 -31.97
N LEU A 366 -20.33 3.31 -31.74
CA LEU A 366 -20.67 2.31 -32.76
C LEU A 366 -22.02 2.58 -33.45
N SER A 367 -22.86 3.44 -32.87
CA SER A 367 -24.19 3.76 -33.40
C SER A 367 -24.13 4.26 -34.84
N GLY A 368 -25.08 3.79 -35.67
CA GLY A 368 -25.24 4.19 -37.07
C GLY A 368 -24.18 3.65 -38.05
N ARG A 369 -23.16 2.92 -37.59
CA ARG A 369 -22.12 2.33 -38.45
C ARG A 369 -22.54 0.99 -39.05
N ARG A 370 -21.92 0.63 -40.18
CA ARG A 370 -22.11 -0.70 -40.79
C ARG A 370 -21.31 -1.79 -40.08
N LYS A 371 -21.67 -3.06 -40.30
CA LYS A 371 -21.02 -4.22 -39.67
C LYS A 371 -19.50 -4.30 -39.90
N ASP A 372 -19.04 -4.04 -41.12
CA ASP A 372 -17.62 -3.99 -41.49
C ASP A 372 -16.86 -2.87 -40.73
N GLU A 373 -17.53 -1.76 -40.51
CA GLU A 373 -17.00 -0.60 -39.78
C GLU A 373 -16.96 -0.86 -38.27
N TRP A 374 -17.90 -1.64 -37.71
CA TRP A 374 -17.86 -2.11 -36.32
C TRP A 374 -16.64 -2.97 -36.06
N GLU A 375 -16.39 -3.99 -36.89
CA GLU A 375 -15.24 -4.89 -36.75
C GLU A 375 -13.91 -4.12 -36.84
N SER A 376 -13.82 -3.14 -37.75
CA SER A 376 -12.66 -2.26 -37.87
C SER A 376 -12.49 -1.35 -36.65
N ALA A 377 -13.58 -0.78 -36.15
CA ALA A 377 -13.58 0.09 -34.97
C ALA A 377 -13.20 -0.67 -33.69
N MET A 378 -13.73 -1.88 -33.50
CA MET A 378 -13.40 -2.75 -32.37
C MET A 378 -11.92 -3.15 -32.36
N ARG A 379 -11.34 -3.52 -33.52
CA ARG A 379 -9.89 -3.80 -33.62
C ARG A 379 -9.01 -2.59 -33.27
N LYS A 380 -9.48 -1.37 -33.56
CA LYS A 380 -8.75 -0.15 -33.16
C LYS A 380 -8.80 0.06 -31.65
N LEU A 381 -9.95 -0.22 -31.02
CA LEU A 381 -10.13 -0.08 -29.58
C LEU A 381 -9.25 -1.05 -28.77
N GLU A 382 -8.94 -2.22 -29.33
CA GLU A 382 -7.98 -3.17 -28.72
C GLU A 382 -6.54 -2.61 -28.67
N ILE A 383 -6.20 -1.68 -29.57
CA ILE A 383 -4.85 -1.08 -29.65
C ILE A 383 -4.81 0.25 -28.90
N VAL A 384 -5.84 1.09 -29.08
CA VAL A 384 -5.94 2.41 -28.45
C VAL A 384 -7.33 2.54 -27.81
N PRO A 385 -7.42 2.62 -26.47
CA PRO A 385 -8.70 2.80 -25.79
C PRO A 385 -9.38 4.12 -26.22
N HIS A 386 -10.72 4.13 -26.24
CA HIS A 386 -11.48 5.31 -26.66
C HIS A 386 -11.20 6.54 -25.79
N MET A 387 -10.97 7.70 -26.41
CA MET A 387 -10.60 8.96 -25.72
C MET A 387 -11.59 9.34 -24.61
N GLU A 388 -12.91 9.30 -24.86
CA GLU A 388 -13.90 9.66 -23.82
C GLU A 388 -13.86 8.73 -22.59
N ILE A 389 -13.52 7.44 -22.77
CA ILE A 389 -13.35 6.51 -21.63
C ILE A 389 -12.07 6.86 -20.89
N GLN A 390 -10.98 7.14 -21.63
CA GLN A 390 -9.70 7.57 -21.06
C GLN A 390 -9.85 8.87 -20.27
N GLU A 391 -10.54 9.88 -20.78
CA GLU A 391 -10.76 11.16 -20.11
C GLU A 391 -11.49 10.99 -18.77
N VAL A 392 -12.49 10.11 -18.70
CA VAL A 392 -13.23 9.89 -17.45
C VAL A 392 -12.42 9.10 -16.42
N LEU A 393 -11.63 8.12 -16.86
CA LEU A 393 -10.72 7.37 -15.98
C LEU A 393 -9.54 8.23 -15.53
N LYS A 394 -9.04 9.10 -16.41
CA LYS A 394 -7.93 10.01 -16.16
C LYS A 394 -8.21 10.95 -14.99
N ILE A 395 -9.44 11.42 -14.83
CA ILE A 395 -9.86 12.21 -13.65
C ILE A 395 -9.53 11.51 -12.33
N SER A 396 -9.65 10.17 -12.26
CA SER A 396 -9.31 9.42 -11.05
C SER A 396 -7.81 9.22 -10.89
N TYR A 397 -7.10 9.00 -11.99
CA TYR A 397 -5.64 8.85 -11.99
C TYR A 397 -4.94 10.18 -11.61
N ASP A 398 -5.34 11.28 -12.23
CA ASP A 398 -4.80 12.63 -11.95
C ASP A 398 -5.12 13.09 -10.52
N GLY A 399 -6.09 12.46 -9.84
CA GLY A 399 -6.41 12.70 -8.44
C GLY A 399 -5.53 11.94 -7.43
N LEU A 400 -4.71 10.99 -7.90
CA LEU A 400 -3.71 10.28 -7.10
C LEU A 400 -2.46 11.14 -6.92
N ASP A 401 -1.73 10.94 -5.82
CA ASP A 401 -0.42 11.57 -5.67
C ASP A 401 0.64 10.95 -6.59
N ASP A 402 1.78 11.62 -6.78
CA ASP A 402 2.84 11.20 -7.70
C ASP A 402 3.31 9.75 -7.43
N HIS A 403 3.34 9.31 -6.16
CA HIS A 403 3.78 7.97 -5.81
C HIS A 403 2.71 6.91 -6.11
N GLU A 404 1.45 7.21 -5.83
CA GLU A 404 0.31 6.36 -6.16
C GLU A 404 0.13 6.21 -7.68
N GLN A 405 0.41 7.28 -8.44
CA GLN A 405 0.43 7.25 -9.90
C GLN A 405 1.50 6.29 -10.43
N ASP A 406 2.73 6.35 -9.90
CA ASP A 406 3.81 5.43 -10.27
C ASP A 406 3.44 3.97 -9.96
N ILE A 407 2.87 3.70 -8.79
CA ILE A 407 2.38 2.36 -8.41
C ILE A 407 1.29 1.88 -9.37
N PHE A 408 0.34 2.76 -9.72
CA PHE A 408 -0.72 2.42 -10.66
C PHE A 408 -0.15 2.06 -12.03
N LEU A 409 0.83 2.82 -12.53
CA LEU A 409 1.50 2.54 -13.79
C LEU A 409 2.28 1.22 -13.75
N ASP A 410 2.95 0.91 -12.64
CA ASP A 410 3.64 -0.36 -12.47
C ASP A 410 2.67 -1.54 -12.51
N ILE A 411 1.54 -1.44 -11.81
CA ILE A 411 0.47 -2.46 -11.85
C ILE A 411 -0.08 -2.59 -13.28
N ALA A 412 -0.36 -1.46 -13.94
CA ALA A 412 -0.92 -1.43 -15.29
C ALA A 412 0.06 -1.88 -16.39
N CYS A 413 1.36 -1.76 -16.19
CA CYS A 413 2.37 -2.19 -17.16
C CYS A 413 2.79 -3.65 -16.95
N PHE A 414 2.87 -4.10 -15.70
CA PHE A 414 3.54 -5.36 -15.36
C PHE A 414 2.63 -6.43 -14.74
N LEU A 415 1.49 -6.05 -14.16
CA LEU A 415 0.64 -6.96 -13.38
C LEU A 415 -0.79 -7.11 -13.94
N VAL A 416 -1.02 -6.68 -15.20
CA VAL A 416 -2.34 -6.76 -15.84
C VAL A 416 -2.76 -8.22 -16.04
N GLY A 417 -3.89 -8.58 -15.45
CA GLY A 417 -4.49 -9.91 -15.58
C GLY A 417 -4.04 -10.91 -14.50
N GLU A 418 -3.11 -10.54 -13.64
CA GLU A 418 -2.69 -11.35 -12.49
C GLU A 418 -3.61 -11.12 -11.29
N ASP A 419 -3.90 -12.20 -10.56
CA ASP A 419 -4.53 -12.08 -9.24
C ASP A 419 -3.57 -11.37 -8.26
N ARG A 420 -4.11 -10.61 -7.31
CA ARG A 420 -3.33 -9.84 -6.32
C ARG A 420 -2.27 -10.70 -5.62
N ASP A 421 -2.58 -11.95 -5.30
CA ASP A 421 -1.67 -12.86 -4.61
C ASP A 421 -0.59 -13.43 -5.55
N GLN A 422 -0.83 -13.40 -6.87
CA GLN A 422 0.09 -13.87 -7.88
C GLN A 422 1.05 -12.77 -8.34
N GLY A 423 0.57 -11.53 -8.45
CA GLY A 423 1.40 -10.36 -8.73
C GLY A 423 2.49 -10.16 -7.68
N THR A 424 2.17 -10.39 -6.39
CA THR A 424 3.18 -10.32 -5.29
C THR A 424 4.26 -11.39 -5.43
N LYS A 425 3.91 -12.59 -5.91
CA LYS A 425 4.87 -13.69 -6.12
C LYS A 425 5.82 -13.43 -7.28
N ALA A 426 5.40 -12.66 -8.28
CA ALA A 426 6.20 -12.33 -9.46
C ALA A 426 7.25 -11.24 -9.22
N ILE A 427 7.24 -10.57 -8.06
CA ILE A 427 8.18 -9.48 -7.76
C ILE A 427 9.60 -10.02 -7.60
N LYS A 428 10.48 -9.62 -8.53
CA LYS A 428 11.91 -10.02 -8.55
C LYS A 428 12.86 -8.95 -8.05
N ALA A 429 12.49 -7.68 -8.16
CA ALA A 429 13.34 -6.56 -7.85
C ALA A 429 12.54 -5.42 -7.21
N ILE A 430 13.11 -4.82 -6.17
CA ILE A 430 12.63 -3.60 -5.53
C ILE A 430 13.79 -2.61 -5.47
N SER A 431 13.58 -1.42 -6.01
CA SER A 431 14.52 -0.31 -5.91
C SER A 431 13.76 0.95 -5.54
N LEU A 432 14.04 1.50 -4.36
CA LEU A 432 13.31 2.63 -3.79
C LEU A 432 14.28 3.75 -3.40
N ASP A 433 14.03 4.94 -3.96
CA ASP A 433 14.68 6.19 -3.56
C ASP A 433 13.93 6.80 -2.37
N MET A 434 14.61 6.86 -1.25
CA MET A 434 14.07 7.28 0.03
C MET A 434 14.40 8.74 0.34
N SER A 435 15.00 9.48 -0.60
CA SER A 435 15.48 10.84 -0.39
C SER A 435 14.36 11.86 -0.12
N ASN A 436 13.18 11.66 -0.74
CA ASN A 436 12.04 12.58 -0.64
C ASN A 436 10.95 12.10 0.34
N VAL A 437 11.16 10.97 1.01
CA VAL A 437 10.19 10.42 1.96
C VAL A 437 10.23 11.23 3.26
N SER A 438 9.26 12.14 3.42
CA SER A 438 9.16 13.02 4.58
C SER A 438 8.53 12.36 5.82
N LYS A 439 7.78 11.27 5.63
CA LYS A 439 7.09 10.51 6.68
C LYS A 439 7.85 9.23 7.04
N GLU A 440 7.75 8.81 8.29
CA GLU A 440 8.32 7.52 8.71
C GLU A 440 7.60 6.36 8.02
N ILE A 441 8.36 5.45 7.41
CA ILE A 441 7.82 4.24 6.79
C ILE A 441 7.94 3.09 7.79
N HIS A 442 6.78 2.49 8.11
CA HIS A 442 6.68 1.26 8.88
C HIS A 442 6.61 0.06 7.94
N ILE A 443 7.65 -0.75 7.93
CA ILE A 443 7.69 -2.00 7.17
C ILE A 443 7.30 -3.15 8.09
N ASN A 444 6.28 -3.93 7.71
CA ASN A 444 5.91 -5.14 8.43
C ASN A 444 7.05 -6.19 8.31
N PRO A 445 7.44 -6.86 9.40
CA PRO A 445 8.47 -7.91 9.38
C PRO A 445 8.25 -9.02 8.34
N TYR A 446 7.00 -9.32 8.00
CA TYR A 446 6.62 -10.38 7.04
C TYR A 446 6.40 -9.85 5.61
N THR A 447 6.67 -8.58 5.32
CA THR A 447 6.43 -8.01 3.98
C THR A 447 7.20 -8.78 2.90
N PHE A 448 8.48 -9.09 3.14
CA PHE A 448 9.34 -9.73 2.14
C PHE A 448 9.14 -11.25 2.06
N SER A 449 8.54 -11.89 3.08
CA SER A 449 8.26 -13.34 3.02
C SER A 449 7.17 -13.70 2.01
N MET A 450 6.38 -12.72 1.58
CA MET A 450 5.35 -12.90 0.54
C MET A 450 5.92 -12.81 -0.88
N MET A 451 7.21 -12.47 -1.05
CA MET A 451 7.87 -12.23 -2.33
C MET A 451 8.98 -13.27 -2.57
N PRO A 452 8.63 -14.55 -2.83
CA PRO A 452 9.60 -15.64 -2.90
C PRO A 452 10.63 -15.49 -4.03
N GLU A 453 10.33 -14.73 -5.09
CA GLU A 453 11.26 -14.52 -6.22
C GLU A 453 12.15 -13.27 -6.05
N LEU A 454 12.07 -12.58 -4.91
CA LEU A 454 12.82 -11.34 -4.68
C LEU A 454 14.32 -11.61 -4.66
N SER A 455 15.02 -11.07 -5.67
CA SER A 455 16.46 -11.27 -5.88
C SER A 455 17.27 -9.97 -5.78
N PHE A 456 16.64 -8.82 -6.04
CA PHE A 456 17.27 -7.51 -5.94
C PHE A 456 16.48 -6.62 -4.98
N LEU A 457 17.14 -6.10 -3.95
CA LEU A 457 16.54 -5.19 -2.99
C LEU A 457 17.46 -4.00 -2.74
N LYS A 458 16.98 -2.80 -3.06
CA LYS A 458 17.75 -1.57 -3.00
C LYS A 458 16.94 -0.45 -2.34
N PHE A 459 17.45 0.06 -1.21
CA PHE A 459 16.96 1.24 -0.51
C PHE A 459 18.09 2.25 -0.32
N TYR A 460 18.00 3.39 -1.00
CA TYR A 460 19.03 4.43 -0.96
C TYR A 460 18.41 5.80 -0.67
N GLY A 461 19.19 6.74 -0.12
CA GLY A 461 18.74 8.08 0.25
C GLY A 461 18.86 8.41 1.75
N GLN A 462 18.25 9.52 2.18
CA GLN A 462 18.25 9.96 3.59
C GLN A 462 17.15 9.26 4.40
N ASN A 463 17.40 8.02 4.82
CA ASN A 463 16.40 7.20 5.49
C ASN A 463 15.90 7.75 6.85
N LYS A 464 14.57 7.72 7.02
CA LYS A 464 13.84 7.74 8.30
C LYS A 464 12.87 6.54 8.38
N CYS A 465 13.33 5.35 8.03
CA CYS A 465 12.52 4.13 8.15
C CYS A 465 12.60 3.55 9.56
N MET A 466 11.45 3.19 10.12
CA MET A 466 11.35 2.47 11.39
C MET A 466 10.87 1.06 11.10
N ILE A 467 11.70 0.06 11.39
CA ILE A 467 11.25 -1.33 11.42
C ILE A 467 11.08 -1.73 12.88
N THR A 468 9.83 -1.87 13.30
CA THR A 468 9.50 -2.43 14.62
C THR A 468 9.57 -3.96 14.51
N HIS A 469 10.55 -4.59 15.16
CA HIS A 469 10.70 -6.05 15.28
C HIS A 469 10.91 -6.81 13.95
N PHE A 470 11.95 -6.50 13.19
CA PHE A 470 12.43 -7.37 12.10
C PHE A 470 13.21 -8.56 12.66
N GLU A 471 12.51 -9.52 13.27
CA GLU A 471 13.10 -10.80 13.66
C GLU A 471 13.06 -11.75 12.46
N GLY A 472 14.08 -11.64 11.60
CA GLY A 472 14.48 -12.71 10.69
C GLY A 472 13.47 -13.12 9.62
N ALA A 473 13.11 -12.23 8.70
CA ALA A 473 12.59 -12.67 7.41
C ALA A 473 13.71 -13.40 6.65
N PRO A 474 13.51 -14.65 6.20
CA PRO A 474 14.53 -15.38 5.48
C PRO A 474 14.59 -14.84 4.06
N PHE A 475 15.55 -13.96 3.78
CA PHE A 475 15.95 -13.66 2.41
C PHE A 475 16.64 -14.91 1.86
N THR A 476 15.89 -15.81 1.24
CA THR A 476 16.42 -17.11 0.77
C THR A 476 17.11 -17.00 -0.59
N ASP A 477 16.69 -16.07 -1.44
CA ASP A 477 17.18 -15.96 -2.83
C ASP A 477 17.71 -14.58 -3.23
N VAL A 478 17.95 -13.71 -2.25
CA VAL A 478 18.47 -12.36 -2.53
C VAL A 478 19.93 -12.45 -3.02
N ARG A 479 20.16 -11.91 -4.22
CA ARG A 479 21.48 -11.78 -4.84
C ARG A 479 22.13 -10.44 -4.54
N TYR A 480 21.33 -9.38 -4.51
CA TYR A 480 21.81 -8.02 -4.28
C TYR A 480 20.99 -7.35 -3.18
N PHE A 481 21.65 -6.98 -2.09
CA PHE A 481 21.02 -6.34 -0.94
C PHE A 481 21.72 -5.03 -0.60
N GLU A 482 21.09 -3.91 -0.94
CA GLU A 482 21.58 -2.55 -0.67
C GLU A 482 20.58 -1.82 0.25
N TRP A 483 21.02 -1.38 1.42
CA TRP A 483 20.18 -0.64 2.36
C TRP A 483 20.97 0.37 3.16
N HIS A 484 20.92 1.63 2.73
CA HIS A 484 21.62 2.73 3.39
C HIS A 484 20.99 3.04 4.75
N LYS A 485 21.80 3.28 5.79
CA LYS A 485 21.37 3.61 7.16
C LYS A 485 20.32 2.63 7.69
N SER A 486 20.52 1.34 7.44
CA SER A 486 19.55 0.32 7.82
C SER A 486 19.35 0.29 9.34
N PRO A 487 18.09 0.21 9.82
CA PRO A 487 17.81 0.06 11.25
C PRO A 487 18.09 -1.36 11.78
N LEU A 488 18.50 -2.29 10.89
CA LEU A 488 18.77 -3.68 11.24
C LEU A 488 19.93 -3.78 12.23
N LYS A 489 19.74 -4.58 13.29
CA LYS A 489 20.77 -4.88 14.29
C LYS A 489 21.59 -6.12 13.91
N SER A 490 20.96 -7.06 13.21
CA SER A 490 21.53 -8.29 12.66
C SER A 490 20.76 -8.72 11.41
N LEU A 491 21.35 -9.65 10.64
CA LEU A 491 20.81 -10.25 9.43
C LEU A 491 20.62 -11.75 9.66
N ASN A 492 19.45 -12.29 9.32
CA ASN A 492 19.21 -13.73 9.28
C ASN A 492 18.94 -14.14 7.83
N ILE A 493 20.00 -14.37 7.06
CA ILE A 493 19.93 -14.62 5.62
C ILE A 493 20.55 -15.96 5.25
N HIS A 494 19.93 -16.68 4.32
CA HIS A 494 20.52 -17.86 3.69
C HIS A 494 21.33 -17.37 2.48
N ALA A 495 22.57 -16.97 2.71
CA ALA A 495 23.35 -16.15 1.77
C ALA A 495 24.02 -16.92 0.62
N GLU A 496 23.55 -18.12 0.27
CA GLU A 496 24.16 -18.94 -0.80
C GLU A 496 24.16 -18.21 -2.15
N ASN A 497 23.06 -17.51 -2.44
CA ASN A 497 22.88 -16.76 -3.69
C ASN A 497 23.36 -15.30 -3.61
N LEU A 498 23.83 -14.84 -2.44
CA LEU A 498 24.20 -13.45 -2.22
C LEU A 498 25.51 -13.11 -2.94
N VAL A 499 25.47 -12.04 -3.75
CA VAL A 499 26.60 -11.53 -4.54
C VAL A 499 27.14 -10.23 -3.94
N SER A 500 26.26 -9.31 -3.53
CA SER A 500 26.65 -8.04 -2.91
C SER A 500 25.79 -7.71 -1.70
N LEU A 501 26.45 -7.28 -0.62
CA LEU A 501 25.85 -6.84 0.64
C LEU A 501 26.32 -5.41 0.97
N ILE A 502 25.45 -4.42 0.79
CA ILE A 502 25.78 -3.00 0.89
C ILE A 502 24.91 -2.33 1.95
N LEU A 503 25.47 -2.02 3.13
CA LEU A 503 24.76 -1.49 4.29
C LEU A 503 25.44 -0.26 4.91
N PRO A 504 25.73 0.80 4.15
CA PRO A 504 26.47 1.95 4.64
C PRO A 504 25.68 2.75 5.67
N GLY A 505 26.29 3.11 6.79
CA GLY A 505 25.73 3.90 7.89
C GLY A 505 24.74 3.16 8.78
N SER A 506 24.72 1.82 8.74
CA SER A 506 23.72 0.99 9.43
C SER A 506 24.01 0.78 10.91
N ASN A 507 22.97 0.41 11.68
CA ASN A 507 23.10 0.12 13.12
C ASN A 507 23.41 -1.35 13.43
N VAL A 508 24.06 -2.05 12.48
CA VAL A 508 24.37 -3.48 12.62
C VAL A 508 25.44 -3.66 13.70
N GLY A 509 25.10 -4.40 14.76
CA GLY A 509 26.03 -4.74 15.83
C GLY A 509 26.78 -6.04 15.59
N ARG A 510 26.07 -7.01 15.00
CA ARG A 510 26.57 -8.33 14.57
C ARG A 510 25.84 -8.72 13.29
N LEU A 511 26.55 -9.14 12.24
CA LEU A 511 25.90 -9.53 10.98
C LEU A 511 25.08 -10.83 11.14
N TRP A 512 25.74 -11.93 11.50
CA TRP A 512 25.12 -13.25 11.73
C TRP A 512 25.99 -14.08 12.69
N ASP A 513 25.38 -15.04 13.39
CA ASP A 513 26.06 -15.87 14.41
C ASP A 513 26.57 -17.22 13.83
N ASP A 514 25.91 -17.79 12.82
CA ASP A 514 26.29 -19.07 12.20
C ASP A 514 27.15 -18.89 10.94
N VAL A 515 27.97 -19.89 10.62
CA VAL A 515 28.77 -19.94 9.39
C VAL A 515 27.84 -20.02 8.18
N GLN A 516 27.93 -19.01 7.30
CA GLN A 516 27.11 -18.91 6.10
C GLN A 516 27.83 -19.44 4.87
N ASN A 517 27.12 -20.12 3.96
CA ASN A 517 27.64 -20.42 2.63
C ASN A 517 27.63 -19.12 1.79
N LEU A 518 28.80 -18.50 1.63
CA LEU A 518 28.97 -17.21 0.95
C LEU A 518 29.73 -17.36 -0.37
N VAL A 519 29.61 -18.51 -1.03
CA VAL A 519 30.44 -18.84 -2.21
C VAL A 519 30.29 -17.84 -3.34
N ASN A 520 29.12 -17.23 -3.52
CA ASN A 520 28.85 -16.25 -4.57
C ASN A 520 29.17 -14.80 -4.20
N LEU A 521 29.48 -14.54 -2.92
CA LEU A 521 29.67 -13.19 -2.39
C LEU A 521 30.96 -12.57 -2.93
N LYS A 522 30.83 -11.39 -3.51
CA LYS A 522 31.92 -10.60 -4.09
C LYS A 522 32.19 -9.31 -3.34
N GLU A 523 31.17 -8.72 -2.73
CA GLU A 523 31.28 -7.41 -2.12
C GLU A 523 30.53 -7.33 -0.80
N ILE A 524 31.20 -6.77 0.20
CA ILE A 524 30.61 -6.38 1.48
C ILE A 524 30.98 -4.92 1.73
N ASP A 525 29.99 -4.05 1.88
CA ASP A 525 30.14 -2.69 2.39
C ASP A 525 29.32 -2.54 3.68
N LEU A 526 30.01 -2.33 4.79
CA LEU A 526 29.43 -2.03 6.10
C LEU A 526 29.92 -0.68 6.62
N SER A 527 30.38 0.19 5.73
CA SER A 527 30.94 1.49 6.06
C SER A 527 29.99 2.28 6.97
N GLY A 528 30.50 3.08 7.89
CA GLY A 528 29.73 3.86 8.86
C GLY A 528 28.96 3.04 9.90
N SER A 529 29.12 1.71 9.99
CA SER A 529 28.44 0.88 10.99
C SER A 529 29.05 1.00 12.38
N LYS A 530 28.70 2.09 13.08
CA LYS A 530 29.31 2.46 14.38
C LYS A 530 29.09 1.47 15.51
N GLN A 531 28.11 0.57 15.40
CA GLN A 531 27.80 -0.43 16.43
C GLN A 531 28.48 -1.79 16.18
N LEU A 532 29.11 -1.97 15.02
CA LEU A 532 29.75 -3.23 14.65
C LEU A 532 30.95 -3.49 15.56
N THR A 533 30.89 -4.57 16.36
CA THR A 533 31.95 -4.90 17.33
C THR A 533 32.88 -6.01 16.85
N LYS A 534 32.37 -6.94 16.05
CA LYS A 534 33.10 -8.08 15.47
C LYS A 534 32.56 -8.40 14.08
N LEU A 535 33.45 -8.84 13.19
CA LEU A 535 33.09 -9.39 11.88
C LEU A 535 32.77 -10.89 12.01
N PRO A 536 31.77 -11.43 11.29
CA PRO A 536 31.46 -12.86 11.32
C PRO A 536 32.51 -13.71 10.58
N ASP A 537 32.35 -15.04 10.65
CA ASP A 537 33.18 -15.95 9.86
C ASP A 537 32.90 -15.79 8.34
N LEU A 538 33.96 -15.47 7.59
CA LEU A 538 33.96 -15.33 6.14
C LEU A 538 34.74 -16.48 5.45
N SER A 539 35.00 -17.59 6.13
CA SER A 539 35.79 -18.71 5.63
C SER A 539 35.26 -19.33 4.33
N LEU A 540 33.94 -19.25 4.11
CA LEU A 540 33.27 -19.74 2.90
C LEU A 540 33.11 -18.67 1.81
N ALA A 541 33.45 -17.40 2.07
CA ALA A 541 33.37 -16.29 1.11
C ALA A 541 34.55 -16.29 0.12
N ARG A 542 34.79 -17.41 -0.57
CA ARG A 542 35.98 -17.64 -1.40
C ARG A 542 36.09 -16.72 -2.62
N ASN A 543 34.99 -16.11 -3.03
CA ASN A 543 34.92 -15.18 -4.16
C ASN A 543 34.89 -13.70 -3.75
N LEU A 544 35.10 -13.38 -2.46
CA LEU A 544 35.05 -12.00 -1.99
C LEU A 544 36.19 -11.17 -2.62
N GLU A 545 35.83 -10.09 -3.31
CA GLU A 545 36.71 -9.17 -4.03
C GLU A 545 36.91 -7.85 -3.26
N SER A 546 35.88 -7.38 -2.54
CA SER A 546 35.89 -6.11 -1.80
C SER A 546 35.27 -6.25 -0.40
N LEU A 547 35.96 -5.69 0.61
CA LEU A 547 35.46 -5.56 1.98
C LEU A 547 35.69 -4.13 2.49
N ASP A 548 34.60 -3.38 2.63
CA ASP A 548 34.59 -2.01 3.16
C ASP A 548 34.00 -1.97 4.58
N LEU A 549 34.84 -1.55 5.52
CA LEU A 549 34.52 -1.34 6.94
C LEU A 549 34.85 0.10 7.38
N TRP A 550 34.94 1.05 6.44
CA TRP A 550 35.26 2.46 6.70
C TRP A 550 34.37 3.02 7.82
N GLY A 551 34.93 3.72 8.81
CA GLY A 551 34.17 4.37 9.87
C GLY A 551 33.49 3.43 10.88
N CYS A 552 33.82 2.14 10.91
CA CYS A 552 33.37 1.20 11.95
C CYS A 552 34.12 1.41 13.28
N SER A 553 33.83 2.53 13.97
CA SER A 553 34.60 3.00 15.14
C SER A 553 34.62 2.05 16.34
N SER A 554 33.63 1.17 16.49
CA SER A 554 33.51 0.21 17.60
C SER A 554 34.09 -1.18 17.29
N LEU A 555 34.59 -1.40 16.07
CA LEU A 555 35.14 -2.69 15.65
C LEU A 555 36.42 -2.98 16.45
N MET A 556 36.40 -4.03 17.28
CA MET A 556 37.53 -4.34 18.16
C MET A 556 38.53 -5.30 17.51
N GLU A 557 38.03 -6.28 16.77
CA GLU A 557 38.81 -7.33 16.12
C GLU A 557 38.13 -7.77 14.82
N THR A 558 38.94 -8.17 13.85
CA THR A 558 38.46 -8.81 12.62
C THR A 558 38.54 -10.33 12.75
N HIS A 559 37.69 -11.07 12.03
CA HIS A 559 37.70 -12.53 12.06
C HIS A 559 38.94 -13.10 11.38
N SER A 560 39.47 -14.21 11.92
CA SER A 560 40.70 -14.86 11.40
C SER A 560 40.57 -15.36 9.96
N SER A 561 39.35 -15.58 9.47
CA SER A 561 39.06 -16.04 8.11
C SER A 561 39.54 -15.11 7.01
N ILE A 562 39.72 -13.81 7.28
CA ILE A 562 40.28 -12.85 6.32
C ILE A 562 41.64 -13.31 5.77
N GLN A 563 42.39 -14.09 6.58
CA GLN A 563 43.66 -14.68 6.18
C GLN A 563 43.59 -15.50 4.88
N TYR A 564 42.44 -16.11 4.55
CA TYR A 564 42.28 -17.08 3.46
C TYR A 564 41.47 -16.56 2.27
N LEU A 565 41.18 -15.25 2.21
CA LEU A 565 40.39 -14.64 1.14
C LEU A 565 41.29 -14.30 -0.07
N ASN A 566 41.61 -15.30 -0.89
CA ASN A 566 42.60 -15.18 -1.96
C ASN A 566 42.23 -14.20 -3.09
N LYS A 567 40.93 -13.93 -3.29
CA LYS A 567 40.42 -12.99 -4.30
C LYS A 567 40.22 -11.56 -3.80
N LEU A 568 40.46 -11.30 -2.51
CA LEU A 568 40.22 -9.99 -1.91
C LEU A 568 41.20 -8.96 -2.48
N ALA A 569 40.69 -8.04 -3.30
CA ALA A 569 41.45 -6.98 -3.95
C ALA A 569 41.45 -5.68 -3.13
N PHE A 570 40.34 -5.38 -2.45
CA PHE A 570 40.14 -4.14 -1.71
C PHE A 570 39.78 -4.42 -0.25
N LEU A 571 40.56 -3.87 0.69
CA LEU A 571 40.27 -3.94 2.12
C LEU A 571 40.36 -2.54 2.74
N TYR A 572 39.21 -2.00 3.15
CA TYR A 572 39.11 -0.67 3.73
C TYR A 572 38.71 -0.75 5.20
N LEU A 573 39.57 -0.25 6.09
CA LEU A 573 39.41 -0.24 7.54
C LEU A 573 39.66 1.18 8.10
N VAL A 574 39.46 2.20 7.28
CA VAL A 574 39.72 3.60 7.63
C VAL A 574 38.83 4.01 8.81
N SER A 575 39.37 4.80 9.74
CA SER A 575 38.68 5.31 10.94
C SER A 575 38.08 4.21 11.85
N CYS A 576 38.67 3.02 11.87
CA CYS A 576 38.34 1.95 12.84
C CYS A 576 39.11 2.15 14.16
N GLU A 577 38.73 3.17 14.95
CA GLU A 577 39.48 3.63 16.12
C GLU A 577 39.69 2.57 17.22
N SER A 578 38.72 1.68 17.43
CA SER A 578 38.77 0.63 18.46
C SER A 578 39.51 -0.64 18.03
N LEU A 579 39.97 -0.73 16.77
CA LEU A 579 40.54 -1.95 16.21
C LEU A 579 41.89 -2.27 16.85
N ARG A 580 41.95 -3.37 17.62
CA ARG A 580 43.14 -3.75 18.40
C ARG A 580 44.07 -4.68 17.62
N SER A 581 43.50 -5.54 16.78
CA SER A 581 44.25 -6.57 16.05
C SER A 581 43.61 -6.96 14.73
N LEU A 582 44.48 -7.26 13.76
CA LEU A 582 44.19 -7.98 12.52
C LEU A 582 44.76 -9.41 12.60
N PRO A 583 44.34 -10.35 11.74
CA PRO A 583 44.95 -11.67 11.64
C PRO A 583 46.46 -11.54 11.47
N HIS A 584 47.23 -12.38 12.17
CA HIS A 584 48.70 -12.32 12.15
C HIS A 584 49.29 -12.40 10.73
N THR A 585 48.61 -13.08 9.80
CA THR A 585 49.00 -13.15 8.39
C THR A 585 47.77 -12.97 7.50
N ILE A 586 47.90 -12.15 6.45
CA ILE A 586 46.91 -11.99 5.38
C ILE A 586 47.52 -12.57 4.11
N ARG A 587 47.01 -13.73 3.65
CA ARG A 587 47.48 -14.44 2.44
C ARG A 587 46.59 -14.16 1.22
N SER A 588 46.13 -12.91 1.06
CA SER A 588 45.40 -12.54 -0.15
C SER A 588 46.37 -12.27 -1.29
N GLU A 589 46.41 -13.18 -2.27
CA GLU A 589 47.23 -13.04 -3.47
C GLU A 589 46.76 -11.90 -4.38
N SER A 590 45.49 -11.50 -4.30
CA SER A 590 44.89 -10.49 -5.19
C SER A 590 44.87 -9.07 -4.59
N LEU A 591 45.34 -8.88 -3.36
CA LEU A 591 45.18 -7.62 -2.62
C LEU A 591 45.91 -6.48 -3.34
N PHE A 592 45.14 -5.54 -3.87
CA PHE A 592 45.59 -4.39 -4.64
C PHE A 592 45.70 -3.13 -3.77
N GLU A 593 44.77 -2.94 -2.84
CA GLU A 593 44.70 -1.77 -1.96
C GLU A 593 44.30 -2.13 -0.53
N LEU A 594 45.05 -1.58 0.44
CA LEU A 594 44.77 -1.70 1.87
C LEU A 594 44.84 -0.32 2.52
N ARG A 595 43.72 0.11 3.11
CA ARG A 595 43.65 1.37 3.87
C ARG A 595 43.31 1.13 5.33
N LEU A 596 44.20 1.54 6.22
CA LEU A 596 44.06 1.44 7.67
C LEU A 596 44.08 2.81 8.35
N SER A 597 44.04 3.91 7.59
CA SER A 597 44.12 5.27 8.12
C SER A 597 43.16 5.48 9.30
N GLY A 598 43.62 6.05 10.41
CA GLY A 598 42.81 6.29 11.61
C GLY A 598 42.62 5.08 12.54
N CYS A 599 43.28 3.93 12.32
CA CYS A 599 43.29 2.79 13.24
C CYS A 599 44.19 3.04 14.47
N SER A 600 43.78 3.93 15.37
CA SER A 600 44.60 4.41 16.50
C SER A 600 44.89 3.37 17.60
N SER A 601 44.05 2.35 17.76
CA SER A 601 44.25 1.25 18.71
C SER A 601 45.08 0.07 18.18
N LEU A 602 45.40 0.06 16.88
CA LEU A 602 46.08 -1.06 16.21
C LEU A 602 47.57 -1.05 16.54
N LYS A 603 48.02 -1.94 17.42
CA LYS A 603 49.41 -1.94 17.90
C LYS A 603 50.42 -2.54 16.92
N ARG A 604 50.00 -3.56 16.15
CA ARG A 604 50.88 -4.36 15.28
C ARG A 604 50.27 -4.47 13.89
N PHE A 605 51.09 -4.21 12.87
CA PHE A 605 50.71 -4.44 11.48
C PHE A 605 50.86 -5.93 11.11
N PRO A 606 49.92 -6.53 10.36
CA PRO A 606 49.95 -7.95 10.02
C PRO A 606 51.02 -8.27 8.97
N LYS A 607 51.43 -9.55 8.89
CA LYS A 607 52.24 -10.02 7.77
C LYS A 607 51.37 -10.14 6.52
N ILE A 608 51.65 -9.36 5.49
CA ILE A 608 50.90 -9.40 4.23
C ILE A 608 51.71 -10.14 3.17
N SER A 609 51.08 -11.10 2.50
CA SER A 609 51.66 -11.84 1.38
C SER A 609 50.90 -11.51 0.10
N SER A 610 51.05 -10.28 -0.40
CA SER A 610 50.53 -9.85 -1.69
C SER A 610 51.65 -9.22 -2.52
N CYS A 611 51.79 -9.68 -3.75
CA CYS A 611 52.68 -9.06 -4.72
C CYS A 611 51.99 -7.95 -5.52
N PHE A 612 50.69 -7.71 -5.37
CA PHE A 612 49.96 -6.70 -6.18
C PHE A 612 49.67 -5.39 -5.44
N LEU A 613 49.92 -5.34 -4.13
CA LEU A 613 49.61 -4.18 -3.30
C LEU A 613 50.39 -2.95 -3.78
N ASN A 614 49.69 -1.92 -4.25
CA ASN A 614 50.31 -0.71 -4.81
C ASN A 614 50.40 0.43 -3.79
N ASN A 615 49.35 0.58 -2.99
CA ASN A 615 49.19 1.66 -2.03
C ASN A 615 48.92 1.08 -0.64
N LEU A 616 49.70 1.53 0.34
CA LEU A 616 49.52 1.19 1.74
C LEU A 616 49.35 2.47 2.56
N ASP A 617 48.14 2.69 3.04
CA ASP A 617 47.77 3.85 3.85
C ASP A 617 47.64 3.45 5.33
N LEU A 618 48.57 3.95 6.15
CA LEU A 618 48.63 3.76 7.60
C LEU A 618 48.54 5.10 8.35
N GLU A 619 48.04 6.17 7.73
CA GLU A 619 47.95 7.48 8.37
C GLU A 619 47.24 7.38 9.74
N SER A 620 47.74 8.07 10.77
CA SER A 620 47.18 8.09 12.12
C SER A 620 46.98 6.71 12.77
N CYS A 621 47.75 5.70 12.36
CA CYS A 621 47.71 4.37 12.99
C CYS A 621 48.45 4.30 14.33
N GLY A 622 48.00 3.39 15.20
CA GLY A 622 48.61 3.12 16.51
C GLY A 622 49.82 2.19 16.49
N ILE A 623 50.39 1.88 15.32
CA ILE A 623 51.43 0.87 15.16
C ILE A 623 52.74 1.30 15.83
N GLU A 624 53.39 0.37 16.52
CA GLU A 624 54.65 0.64 17.24
C GLU A 624 55.88 0.39 16.35
N GLU A 625 55.78 -0.57 15.43
CA GLU A 625 56.81 -0.92 14.45
C GLU A 625 56.20 -1.42 13.14
N LEU A 626 56.91 -1.22 12.04
CA LEU A 626 56.64 -1.93 10.78
C LEU A 626 57.32 -3.30 10.79
N PRO A 627 56.66 -4.39 10.39
CA PRO A 627 57.27 -5.71 10.40
C PRO A 627 58.28 -5.88 9.26
N SER A 628 59.32 -6.68 9.49
CA SER A 628 60.34 -7.00 8.47
C SER A 628 59.75 -7.60 7.20
N SER A 629 58.61 -8.30 7.32
CA SER A 629 57.85 -8.87 6.21
C SER A 629 57.29 -7.85 5.21
N ILE A 630 57.41 -6.54 5.47
CA ILE A 630 57.07 -5.51 4.49
C ILE A 630 57.86 -5.70 3.18
N GLU A 631 59.04 -6.34 3.23
CA GLU A 631 59.83 -6.71 2.04
C GLU A 631 59.07 -7.60 1.03
N CYS A 632 58.01 -8.28 1.46
CA CYS A 632 57.19 -9.11 0.57
C CYS A 632 56.30 -8.29 -0.38
N LEU A 633 56.12 -6.98 -0.14
CA LEU A 633 55.25 -6.09 -0.91
C LEU A 633 55.97 -5.53 -2.15
N SER A 634 56.40 -6.41 -3.04
CA SER A 634 57.35 -6.09 -4.13
C SER A 634 56.87 -5.07 -5.18
N ASN A 635 55.57 -4.76 -5.25
CA ASN A 635 54.98 -3.76 -6.16
C ASN A 635 54.45 -2.51 -5.42
N LEU A 636 54.76 -2.35 -4.14
CA LEU A 636 54.35 -1.18 -3.37
C LEU A 636 54.99 0.07 -3.96
N ARG A 637 54.18 1.08 -4.27
CA ARG A 637 54.61 2.38 -4.80
C ARG A 637 54.50 3.50 -3.78
N SER A 638 53.46 3.47 -2.94
CA SER A 638 53.21 4.50 -1.94
C SER A 638 52.99 3.90 -0.56
N LEU A 639 53.75 4.41 0.42
CA LEU A 639 53.60 4.11 1.85
C LEU A 639 53.31 5.38 2.63
N ASP A 640 52.16 5.42 3.28
CA ASP A 640 51.76 6.54 4.14
C ASP A 640 51.77 6.14 5.61
N LEU A 641 52.52 6.89 6.42
CA LEU A 641 52.66 6.77 7.87
C LEU A 641 52.44 8.13 8.57
N LEU A 642 51.78 9.08 7.91
CA LEU A 642 51.50 10.40 8.48
C LEU A 642 50.83 10.27 9.86
N ASN A 643 51.23 11.08 10.83
CA ASN A 643 50.65 11.15 12.17
C ASN A 643 50.63 9.81 12.95
N CYS A 644 51.52 8.87 12.64
CA CYS A 644 51.72 7.64 13.44
C CYS A 644 52.49 7.96 14.74
N THR A 645 51.78 8.47 15.74
CA THR A 645 52.41 8.98 16.98
C THR A 645 53.03 7.90 17.86
N ARG A 646 52.67 6.61 17.70
CA ARG A 646 53.21 5.49 18.49
C ARG A 646 54.38 4.76 17.80
N LEU A 647 54.69 5.10 16.54
CA LEU A 647 55.73 4.45 15.76
C LEU A 647 57.10 4.79 16.33
N GLU A 648 57.83 3.78 16.84
CA GLU A 648 59.17 3.95 17.41
C GLU A 648 60.29 3.62 16.42
N HIS A 649 60.04 2.63 15.56
CA HIS A 649 61.04 2.04 14.66
C HIS A 649 60.48 1.77 13.27
N ILE A 650 61.30 2.04 12.25
CA ILE A 650 61.07 1.63 10.86
C ILE A 650 62.17 0.63 10.48
N THR A 651 61.80 -0.48 9.85
CA THR A 651 62.76 -1.54 9.49
C THR A 651 63.58 -1.16 8.25
N SER A 652 64.85 -1.54 8.22
CA SER A 652 65.73 -1.32 7.05
C SER A 652 65.33 -2.12 5.82
N THR A 653 64.43 -3.09 5.98
CA THR A 653 63.81 -3.83 4.86
C THR A 653 62.97 -2.96 3.93
N ILE A 654 62.57 -1.75 4.34
CA ILE A 654 61.86 -0.79 3.48
C ILE A 654 62.66 -0.46 2.21
N PHE A 655 63.99 -0.42 2.29
CA PHE A 655 64.86 -0.14 1.14
C PHE A 655 65.01 -1.32 0.18
N LYS A 656 64.51 -2.52 0.53
CA LYS A 656 64.45 -3.65 -0.41
C LYS A 656 63.29 -3.53 -1.40
N LEU A 657 62.36 -2.58 -1.19
CA LEU A 657 61.20 -2.34 -2.03
C LEU A 657 61.58 -1.53 -3.28
N LYS A 658 61.88 -2.22 -4.37
CA LYS A 658 62.41 -1.62 -5.61
C LYS A 658 61.44 -0.64 -6.28
N THR A 659 60.14 -0.90 -6.18
CA THR A 659 59.08 -0.11 -6.81
C THR A 659 58.58 1.07 -5.97
N LEU A 660 59.10 1.24 -4.75
CA LEU A 660 58.59 2.24 -3.81
C LEU A 660 58.99 3.63 -4.30
N GLU A 661 58.00 4.43 -4.70
CA GLU A 661 58.16 5.78 -5.27
C GLU A 661 58.03 6.86 -4.18
N SER A 662 57.10 6.67 -3.24
CA SER A 662 56.75 7.68 -2.23
C SER A 662 56.62 7.09 -0.82
N VAL A 663 57.27 7.74 0.16
CA VAL A 663 57.14 7.45 1.59
C VAL A 663 56.81 8.73 2.35
N ARG A 664 55.67 8.73 3.07
CA ARG A 664 55.27 9.86 3.91
C ARG A 664 55.30 9.51 5.39
N ILE A 665 56.21 10.14 6.14
CA ILE A 665 56.42 9.96 7.57
C ILE A 665 56.51 11.34 8.21
N SER A 666 55.37 12.04 8.30
CA SER A 666 55.31 13.34 9.00
C SER A 666 54.51 13.23 10.29
N LYS A 667 54.80 14.08 11.28
CA LYS A 667 54.12 14.12 12.60
C LYS A 667 54.23 12.80 13.41
N CYS A 668 55.27 11.99 13.17
CA CYS A 668 55.56 10.79 13.95
C CYS A 668 56.42 11.14 15.18
N SER A 669 55.77 11.51 16.28
CA SER A 669 56.45 12.10 17.44
C SER A 669 57.32 11.13 18.26
N ASN A 670 57.06 9.82 18.22
CA ASN A 670 57.86 8.81 18.93
C ASN A 670 58.92 8.10 18.09
N LEU A 671 59.06 8.45 16.81
CA LEU A 671 60.04 7.82 15.93
C LEU A 671 61.45 8.19 16.40
N LYS A 672 62.21 7.20 16.91
CA LYS A 672 63.55 7.42 17.47
C LYS A 672 64.65 7.35 16.42
N LYS A 673 64.52 6.42 15.47
CA LYS A 673 65.54 6.15 14.45
C LYS A 673 64.89 5.89 13.10
N PHE A 674 65.46 6.49 12.06
CA PHE A 674 65.21 6.08 10.68
C PHE A 674 66.28 5.05 10.27
N PRO A 675 65.92 3.97 9.55
CA PRO A 675 66.86 2.89 9.26
C PRO A 675 68.02 3.33 8.36
N GLU A 676 69.19 2.72 8.59
CA GLU A 676 70.31 2.78 7.64
C GLU A 676 70.05 1.89 6.43
N ILE A 677 70.60 2.28 5.27
CA ILE A 677 70.63 1.43 4.09
C ILE A 677 71.59 0.27 4.37
N PRO A 678 71.12 -0.99 4.37
CA PRO A 678 72.00 -2.14 4.61
C PRO A 678 73.16 -2.18 3.61
N SER A 679 74.37 -2.48 4.09
CA SER A 679 75.57 -2.53 3.26
C SER A 679 75.50 -3.54 2.11
N CYS A 680 74.59 -4.53 2.19
CA CYS A 680 74.30 -5.48 1.12
C CYS A 680 73.51 -4.91 -0.07
N ILE A 681 72.98 -3.68 0.03
CA ILE A 681 72.28 -2.98 -1.06
C ILE A 681 73.26 -2.13 -1.89
N ILE A 682 74.52 -1.99 -1.44
CA ILE A 682 75.54 -1.09 -2.02
C ILE A 682 76.02 -1.52 -3.43
N ASP A 683 75.59 -2.67 -3.97
CA ASP A 683 75.84 -3.01 -5.37
C ASP A 683 75.21 -1.97 -6.32
N GLU A 684 76.03 -1.31 -7.15
CA GLU A 684 75.64 -0.26 -8.12
C GLU A 684 74.43 -0.67 -9.00
N ALA A 685 74.22 -1.97 -9.24
CA ALA A 685 73.12 -2.49 -10.04
C ALA A 685 71.75 -2.51 -9.31
N VAL A 686 71.74 -2.60 -7.97
CA VAL A 686 70.51 -2.55 -7.14
C VAL A 686 70.09 -1.10 -6.93
N ILE A 687 71.08 -0.22 -6.76
CA ILE A 687 70.91 1.21 -6.55
C ILE A 687 70.27 1.89 -7.78
N LYS A 688 70.70 1.54 -9.00
CA LYS A 688 70.05 2.03 -10.25
C LYS A 688 68.56 1.64 -10.39
N ARG A 689 68.03 0.77 -9.52
CA ARG A 689 66.65 0.27 -9.57
C ARG A 689 65.76 0.76 -8.42
N GLN A 690 66.25 1.60 -7.52
CA GLN A 690 65.44 2.12 -6.42
C GLN A 690 64.61 3.31 -6.89
N ALA A 691 63.28 3.14 -6.96
CA ALA A 691 62.35 4.13 -7.52
C ALA A 691 61.99 5.30 -6.57
N LEU A 692 62.54 5.33 -5.36
CA LEU A 692 62.14 6.28 -4.32
C LEU A 692 62.48 7.71 -4.74
N SER A 693 61.47 8.48 -5.16
CA SER A 693 61.59 9.88 -5.58
C SER A 693 61.11 10.85 -4.51
N LYS A 694 60.17 10.41 -3.65
CA LYS A 694 59.54 11.28 -2.65
C LYS A 694 59.68 10.72 -1.23
N LEU A 695 60.34 11.47 -0.35
CA LEU A 695 60.46 11.17 1.08
C LEU A 695 60.02 12.38 1.90
N GLU A 696 58.80 12.33 2.44
CA GLU A 696 58.32 13.37 3.36
C GLU A 696 58.62 12.97 4.81
N LEU A 697 59.55 13.69 5.46
CA LEU A 697 59.86 13.50 6.88
C LEU A 697 59.81 14.84 7.62
N ASN A 698 58.66 15.20 8.17
CA ASN A 698 58.46 16.49 8.85
C ASN A 698 57.90 16.32 10.26
N ASN A 699 58.26 17.18 11.20
CA ASN A 699 57.70 17.21 12.56
C ASN A 699 57.82 15.88 13.35
N CYS A 700 58.96 15.17 13.21
CA CYS A 700 59.31 14.00 14.04
C CYS A 700 60.25 14.44 15.19
N SER A 701 59.69 14.76 16.36
CA SER A 701 60.42 15.48 17.42
C SER A 701 61.44 14.66 18.21
N ARG A 702 61.33 13.32 18.23
CA ARG A 702 62.24 12.41 18.95
C ARG A 702 63.23 11.69 18.06
N LEU A 703 63.37 12.12 16.81
CA LEU A 703 64.27 11.47 15.86
C LEU A 703 65.72 11.81 16.22
N GLU A 704 66.46 10.83 16.74
CA GLU A 704 67.83 10.98 17.22
C GLU A 704 68.86 10.70 16.12
N SER A 705 68.53 9.83 15.16
CA SER A 705 69.43 9.45 14.07
C SER A 705 68.72 9.36 12.72
N PHE A 706 69.40 9.86 11.69
CA PHE A 706 69.05 9.72 10.28
C PHE A 706 70.20 9.01 9.55
N PRO A 707 69.95 8.20 8.50
CA PRO A 707 71.00 7.47 7.77
C PRO A 707 72.13 8.39 7.30
N SER A 708 73.36 7.91 7.48
CA SER A 708 74.60 8.61 7.09
C SER A 708 74.78 8.73 5.56
N SER A 709 74.08 7.91 4.78
CA SER A 709 74.07 7.96 3.32
C SER A 709 72.71 7.49 2.76
N LEU A 710 72.21 8.20 1.75
CA LEU A 710 71.03 7.84 0.95
C LEU A 710 71.42 7.40 -0.48
N TYR A 711 72.64 6.89 -0.64
CA TYR A 711 73.29 6.62 -1.92
C TYR A 711 72.38 5.88 -2.92
N GLY A 712 72.10 6.59 -4.03
CA GLY A 712 71.27 6.24 -5.18
C GLY A 712 69.80 5.86 -4.94
N THR A 713 69.18 6.62 -4.04
CA THR A 713 67.76 6.97 -4.16
C THR A 713 67.57 8.12 -5.18
N ALA A 714 66.37 8.27 -5.74
CA ALA A 714 66.04 9.32 -6.73
C ALA A 714 65.38 10.56 -6.08
N ILE A 715 65.68 10.83 -4.81
CA ILE A 715 65.00 11.86 -4.01
C ILE A 715 65.22 13.26 -4.57
N GLU A 716 64.13 13.96 -4.89
CA GLU A 716 64.14 15.32 -5.48
C GLU A 716 64.19 16.43 -4.42
N GLU A 717 63.68 16.18 -3.20
CA GLU A 717 63.63 17.15 -2.10
C GLU A 717 64.02 16.51 -0.75
N LEU A 718 64.89 17.21 0.01
CA LEU A 718 65.31 16.76 1.34
C LEU A 718 64.31 17.19 2.45
N PRO A 719 64.09 16.39 3.50
CA PRO A 719 63.13 16.72 4.54
C PRO A 719 63.51 17.94 5.40
N THR A 720 62.51 18.74 5.81
CA THR A 720 62.78 20.01 6.54
C THR A 720 63.37 19.80 7.94
N CYS A 721 63.15 18.63 8.55
CA CYS A 721 63.65 18.27 9.88
C CYS A 721 65.16 18.03 9.93
N MET A 722 65.87 17.97 8.78
CA MET A 722 67.33 17.80 8.77
C MET A 722 68.08 18.88 9.56
N SER A 723 67.48 20.07 9.71
CA SER A 723 68.05 21.17 10.51
C SER A 723 68.27 20.88 12.01
N VAL A 724 67.72 19.77 12.54
CA VAL A 724 67.82 19.39 13.96
C VAL A 724 69.04 18.51 14.26
N PHE A 725 69.63 17.84 13.27
CA PHE A 725 70.77 16.95 13.48
C PHE A 725 72.09 17.73 13.45
N LEU A 726 72.60 18.09 14.63
CA LEU A 726 73.83 18.88 14.79
C LEU A 726 75.11 18.05 14.54
N ASP A 727 75.03 16.71 14.53
CA ASP A 727 76.19 15.80 14.43
C ASP A 727 76.36 15.11 13.06
N LEU A 728 75.64 15.55 12.02
CA LEU A 728 75.78 14.98 10.66
C LEU A 728 77.03 15.54 9.95
N LEU A 729 78.22 15.19 10.44
CA LEU A 729 79.50 15.65 9.88
C LEU A 729 79.81 15.05 8.48
N HIS A 730 79.01 14.11 7.99
CA HIS A 730 79.31 13.28 6.80
C HIS A 730 78.09 12.97 5.92
N CYS A 731 76.96 13.69 6.10
CA CYS A 731 75.68 13.27 5.53
C CYS A 731 75.31 13.94 4.19
N LEU A 732 76.22 13.92 3.23
CA LEU A 732 75.91 14.21 1.83
C LEU A 732 76.87 13.42 0.95
N MET A 733 76.37 12.37 0.32
CA MET A 733 76.98 11.85 -0.91
C MET A 733 75.90 11.36 -1.89
N ILE A 734 75.89 12.02 -3.05
CA ILE A 734 75.41 11.60 -4.37
C ILE A 734 73.91 11.22 -4.43
N CYS A 735 73.04 12.22 -4.26
CA CYS A 735 71.72 12.21 -4.90
C CYS A 735 71.90 12.76 -6.32
N SER A 736 71.78 11.93 -7.34
CA SER A 736 72.09 12.31 -8.73
C SER A 736 71.12 13.32 -9.38
N ARG A 737 70.09 13.82 -8.66
CA ARG A 737 68.98 14.65 -9.20
C ARG A 737 68.32 15.59 -8.16
N LEU A 738 69.07 16.23 -7.27
CA LEU A 738 68.51 17.25 -6.38
C LEU A 738 68.27 18.55 -7.17
N ASP A 739 67.01 18.87 -7.49
CA ASP A 739 66.66 20.12 -8.19
C ASP A 739 66.63 21.32 -7.22
N HIS A 740 66.25 21.09 -5.95
CA HIS A 740 66.11 22.14 -4.94
C HIS A 740 66.59 21.70 -3.54
N LEU A 741 67.43 22.52 -2.90
CA LEU A 741 67.80 22.33 -1.49
C LEU A 741 66.76 22.99 -0.57
N PRO A 742 66.29 22.31 0.49
CA PRO A 742 65.34 22.92 1.43
C PRO A 742 66.01 24.09 2.17
N ARG A 743 65.27 25.19 2.39
CA ARG A 743 65.78 26.39 3.11
C ARG A 743 66.31 26.08 4.51
N SER A 744 65.93 24.95 5.10
CA SER A 744 66.39 24.45 6.38
C SER A 744 67.87 23.99 6.38
N ILE A 745 68.47 23.70 5.22
CA ILE A 745 69.88 23.26 5.14
C ILE A 745 70.84 24.37 5.61
N PHE A 746 70.49 25.64 5.37
CA PHE A 746 71.25 26.80 5.83
C PHE A 746 71.21 27.02 7.36
N LYS A 747 70.45 26.20 8.10
CA LYS A 747 70.39 26.23 9.58
C LYS A 747 71.37 25.25 10.23
N LEU A 748 72.08 24.42 9.45
CA LEU A 748 73.07 23.45 9.95
C LEU A 748 74.37 24.18 10.36
N LYS A 749 74.61 24.34 11.67
CA LYS A 749 75.77 25.09 12.20
C LYS A 749 77.13 24.39 12.01
N TYR A 750 77.17 23.11 11.67
CA TYR A 750 78.39 22.27 11.66
C TYR A 750 78.66 21.56 10.32
N LEU A 751 77.96 21.95 9.24
CA LEU A 751 78.21 21.41 7.90
C LEU A 751 79.60 21.86 7.42
N LYS A 752 80.55 20.92 7.27
CA LYS A 752 81.93 21.22 6.85
C LYS A 752 82.13 21.19 5.35
N ASP A 753 81.55 20.19 4.68
CA ASP A 753 81.64 19.98 3.24
C ASP A 753 80.25 19.68 2.67
N LEU A 754 79.93 20.30 1.52
CA LEU A 754 78.73 20.07 0.72
C LEU A 754 79.19 19.89 -0.72
N ASP A 755 79.30 18.65 -1.18
CA ASP A 755 79.65 18.33 -2.58
C ASP A 755 78.34 18.23 -3.40
N LEU A 756 78.17 19.12 -4.38
CA LEU A 756 76.96 19.26 -5.21
C LEU A 756 77.10 18.58 -6.56
#